data_AF-A0A2T5II12-F1
#
_entry.id   AF-A0A2T5II12-F1
#
_cell.length_a   1.000
_cell.length_b   1.000
_cell.length_c   1.000
_cell.angle_alpha   90.00
_cell.angle_beta   90.00
_cell.angle_gamma   90.00
#
_symmetry.space_group_name_H-M   'P 1'
#
loop_
_entity.id
_entity.type
_entity.pdbx_description
1 polymer ?
#
loop_
_entity_poly.entity_id
_entity_poly.type
_entity_poly.pdbx_seq_one_letter_code
_entity_poly.pdbx_strand_id
1 'polypeptide(L)'
;MMKYLIIAGVVLGAIMLFLLASAGADTGLFDRKYRLLIRLNAGFVLFLMAIVGYLLWRLRRRLQAGVFGSRLALRLLLIFSLMAVLPGVLVYSISVQFLGKSIESWFDVKVDRALEGGLELGRTILDSRLEDLYRKADRAALALSEQTGPLLPTLNQLVHQTQVREAVLFDHEGNVVAFARADTSETVPAGLSTTSMNQIRAESGYSTIESIPGEGLYLKVWSPIDVPGVRNNTRILQLTQPVPKQLAEDAEIVQAAYRDYQELLLSREGLKHLYGVTLTLALLLALFSALAAAFLISERLSAPLGMLAEGTRAVAQGDFSRRHPVRSRDELGVLTESFNLMTQQLEEARITAQHNQQEVESARAYLENILANLSSGVLVFDENLRLRTANLSAEQILNVPLPALEGLTIEEWATHESGLNAFAYGILEGFHSEIKGEWQRQVERTREGMRQVLLLRGTWLAHVPGGGGVVVFDDITHLLEAQRAAAWGEVARRLAHEIKNPLTPIQLSAERIQHKLAAKLNDNDAQILQRSTETIVNQVEALKRMVNEFSEYARAPEPEFHLLDFNALVREVLALYESPATAAPDNRQPHIDLVLASDLPMMKGDSARLRQVIHNLLQNAQDALAGLAQPAIMIQTETLTSGIRFTVSDNGGGFPEQVRARVFEPYVTTKPKGTGLGLPIVKKIIEEHRGTIQIENMRPHGARISIILPVSPDKLVVSLKDRWLRPIAGKPALSLSCEMQSKE
;
A
#
# COMPACT_ATOMS: atom_id res chain seq x y z
N MET A 1 21.25 -25.71 14.96
CA MET A 1 22.06 -26.95 14.93
C MET A 1 23.48 -26.73 14.40
N MET A 2 23.70 -26.19 13.19
CA MET A 2 25.05 -26.10 12.61
C MET A 2 26.03 -25.15 13.35
N LYS A 3 25.54 -24.04 13.91
CA LYS A 3 26.36 -23.18 14.80
C LYS A 3 26.98 -23.97 15.95
N TYR A 4 26.21 -24.88 16.57
CA TYR A 4 26.68 -25.72 17.67
C TYR A 4 27.70 -26.77 17.20
N LEU A 5 27.53 -27.34 16.01
CA LEU A 5 28.53 -28.26 15.41
C LEU A 5 29.87 -27.56 15.15
N ILE A 6 29.84 -26.32 14.65
CA ILE A 6 31.03 -25.51 14.44
C ILE A 6 31.71 -25.21 15.79
N ILE A 7 30.95 -24.73 16.77
CA ILE A 7 31.47 -24.40 18.11
C ILE A 7 32.07 -25.65 18.77
N ALA A 8 31.38 -26.79 18.71
CA ALA A 8 31.89 -28.06 19.22
C ALA A 8 33.19 -28.49 18.53
N GLY A 9 33.31 -28.29 17.21
CA GLY A 9 34.55 -28.56 16.48
C GLY A 9 35.72 -27.67 16.92
N VAL A 10 35.49 -26.37 17.14
CA VAL A 10 36.53 -25.45 17.64
C VAL A 10 36.96 -25.83 19.06
N VAL A 11 35.99 -26.09 19.96
CA VAL A 11 36.26 -26.47 21.36
C VAL A 11 37.01 -27.80 21.44
N LEU A 12 36.57 -28.81 20.69
CA LEU A 12 37.23 -30.12 20.64
C LEU A 12 38.66 -29.99 20.08
N GLY A 13 38.87 -29.11 19.09
CA GLY A 13 40.20 -28.82 18.56
C GLY A 13 41.13 -28.15 19.56
N ALA A 14 40.62 -27.20 20.35
CA ALA A 14 41.37 -26.59 21.44
C ALA A 14 41.76 -27.62 22.51
N ILE A 15 40.85 -28.55 22.85
CA ILE A 15 41.14 -29.67 23.77
C ILE A 15 42.23 -30.59 23.18
N MET A 16 42.14 -30.95 21.90
CA MET A 16 43.14 -31.80 21.25
C MET A 16 44.53 -31.14 21.21
N LEU A 17 44.60 -29.84 20.89
CA LEU A 17 45.85 -29.07 20.94
C LEU A 17 46.41 -29.00 22.37
N PHE A 18 45.55 -28.78 23.37
CA PHE A 18 45.97 -28.76 24.77
C PHE A 18 46.52 -30.12 25.21
N LEU A 19 45.85 -31.22 24.83
CA LEU A 19 46.34 -32.58 25.12
C LEU A 19 47.69 -32.85 24.47
N LEU A 20 47.90 -32.45 23.21
CA LEU A 20 49.20 -32.55 22.51
C LEU A 20 50.28 -31.71 23.19
N ALA A 21 49.97 -30.47 23.57
CA ALA A 21 50.90 -29.59 24.27
C ALA A 21 51.29 -30.16 25.64
N SER A 22 50.33 -30.68 26.40
CA SER A 22 50.58 -31.31 27.70
C SER A 22 51.40 -32.60 27.58
N ALA A 23 51.17 -33.40 26.52
CA ALA A 23 51.95 -34.61 26.25
C ALA A 23 53.40 -34.32 25.84
N GLY A 24 53.68 -33.14 25.27
CA GLY A 24 55.05 -32.72 24.99
C GLY A 24 55.84 -32.29 26.24
N ALA A 25 55.17 -31.99 27.35
CA ALA A 25 55.81 -31.54 28.60
C ALA A 25 56.12 -32.67 29.59
N ASP A 26 55.51 -33.85 29.43
CA ASP A 26 55.69 -35.01 30.31
C ASP A 26 56.07 -36.26 29.50
N THR A 27 57.34 -36.64 29.58
CA THR A 27 57.93 -37.79 28.84
C THR A 27 57.31 -39.13 29.25
N GLY A 28 56.82 -39.28 30.49
CA GLY A 28 56.20 -40.50 30.98
C GLY A 28 54.75 -40.68 30.55
N LEU A 29 53.99 -39.58 30.43
CA LEU A 29 52.64 -39.58 29.86
C LEU A 29 52.66 -39.78 28.34
N PHE A 30 53.67 -39.23 27.67
CA PHE A 30 53.89 -39.39 26.24
C PHE A 30 54.00 -40.88 25.88
N ASP A 31 54.92 -41.61 26.47
CA ASP A 31 55.22 -43.00 26.10
C ASP A 31 54.00 -43.95 26.24
N ARG A 32 53.24 -43.84 27.34
CA ARG A 32 52.07 -44.72 27.57
C ARG A 32 50.87 -44.40 26.69
N LYS A 33 50.63 -43.13 26.35
CA LYS A 33 49.40 -42.67 25.69
C LYS A 33 49.58 -42.20 24.26
N TYR A 34 50.81 -42.16 23.74
CA TYR A 34 51.13 -41.68 22.38
C TYR A 34 50.23 -42.28 21.29
N ARG A 35 50.08 -43.61 21.27
CA ARG A 35 49.26 -44.32 20.26
C ARG A 35 47.78 -43.95 20.33
N LEU A 36 47.24 -43.76 21.54
CA LEU A 36 45.85 -43.31 21.72
C LEU A 36 45.68 -41.86 21.26
N LEU A 37 46.64 -41.00 21.61
CA LEU A 37 46.62 -39.58 21.24
C LEU A 37 46.66 -39.38 19.72
N ILE A 38 47.47 -40.16 19.00
CA ILE A 38 47.50 -40.12 17.53
C ILE A 38 46.17 -40.59 16.94
N ARG A 39 45.59 -41.69 17.44
CA ARG A 39 44.29 -42.19 16.95
C ARG A 39 43.17 -41.18 17.18
N LEU A 40 43.13 -40.55 18.35
CA LEU A 40 42.17 -39.50 18.67
C LEU A 40 42.33 -38.29 17.74
N ASN A 41 43.55 -37.82 17.51
CA ASN A 41 43.81 -36.71 16.60
C ASN A 41 43.48 -37.06 15.15
N ALA A 42 43.80 -38.27 14.67
CA ALA A 42 43.42 -38.73 13.34
C ALA A 42 41.90 -38.78 13.17
N GLY A 43 41.18 -39.30 14.18
CA GLY A 43 39.71 -39.28 14.21
C GLY A 43 39.15 -37.85 14.20
N PHE A 44 39.77 -36.94 14.94
CA PHE A 44 39.37 -35.53 14.97
C PHE A 44 39.61 -34.81 13.63
N VAL A 45 40.73 -35.08 12.96
CA VAL A 45 41.00 -34.56 11.61
C VAL A 45 39.97 -35.06 10.60
N LEU A 46 39.59 -36.34 10.66
CA LEU A 46 38.51 -36.90 9.83
C LEU A 46 37.17 -36.22 10.12
N PHE A 47 36.87 -35.96 11.39
CA PHE A 47 35.68 -35.22 11.81
C PHE A 47 35.66 -33.79 11.26
N LEU A 48 36.78 -33.06 11.33
CA LEU A 48 36.90 -31.72 10.73
C LEU A 48 36.73 -31.78 9.21
N MET A 49 37.36 -32.73 8.52
CA MET A 49 37.20 -32.91 7.08
C MET A 49 35.75 -33.22 6.70
N ALA A 50 35.03 -34.04 7.47
CA ALA A 50 33.62 -34.32 7.25
C ALA A 50 32.75 -33.06 7.38
N ILE A 51 33.01 -32.20 8.39
CA ILE A 51 32.29 -30.93 8.54
C ILE A 51 32.60 -30.00 7.37
N VAL A 52 33.88 -29.83 6.99
CA VAL A 52 34.25 -28.98 5.86
C VAL A 52 33.62 -29.47 4.56
N GLY A 53 33.67 -30.78 4.31
CA GLY A 53 33.01 -31.42 3.17
C GLY A 53 31.50 -31.17 3.15
N TYR A 54 30.84 -31.29 4.30
CA TYR A 54 29.41 -30.96 4.45
C TYR A 54 29.12 -29.47 4.17
N LEU A 55 29.94 -28.55 4.69
CA LEU A 55 29.80 -27.11 4.46
C LEU A 55 29.93 -26.76 2.97
N LEU A 56 30.92 -27.33 2.29
CA LEU A 56 31.14 -27.16 0.85
C LEU A 56 29.99 -27.77 0.03
N TRP A 57 29.54 -28.98 0.37
CA TRP A 57 28.40 -29.62 -0.29
C TRP A 57 27.11 -28.81 -0.13
N ARG A 58 26.83 -28.32 1.07
CA ARG A 58 25.66 -27.48 1.35
C ARG A 58 25.72 -26.16 0.60
N LEU A 59 26.90 -25.53 0.53
CA LEU A 59 27.10 -24.32 -0.26
C LEU A 59 26.85 -24.60 -1.75
N ARG A 60 27.37 -25.71 -2.29
CA ARG A 60 27.15 -26.13 -3.67
C ARG A 60 25.67 -26.36 -3.97
N ARG A 61 24.92 -27.02 -3.07
CA ARG A 61 23.46 -27.17 -3.20
C ARG A 61 22.75 -25.81 -3.18
N ARG A 62 23.12 -24.88 -2.30
CA ARG A 62 22.53 -23.53 -2.25
C ARG A 62 22.82 -22.72 -3.52
N LEU A 63 24.01 -22.89 -4.11
CA LEU A 63 24.38 -22.27 -5.39
C LEU A 63 23.56 -22.84 -6.55
N GLN A 64 23.38 -24.17 -6.61
CA GLN A 64 22.55 -24.82 -7.63
C GLN A 64 21.07 -24.44 -7.50
N ALA A 65 20.56 -24.30 -6.27
CA ALA A 65 19.19 -23.89 -6.01
C ALA A 65 18.94 -22.38 -6.23
N GLY A 66 19.94 -21.60 -6.63
CA GLY A 66 19.79 -20.17 -6.93
C GLY A 66 19.38 -19.31 -5.73
N VAL A 67 19.59 -19.78 -4.50
CA VAL A 67 19.16 -19.06 -3.28
C VAL A 67 19.92 -17.74 -3.17
N PHE A 68 19.20 -16.65 -2.85
CA PHE A 68 19.77 -15.33 -2.68
C PHE A 68 20.90 -15.34 -1.63
N GLY A 69 22.00 -14.64 -1.91
CA GLY A 69 23.19 -14.60 -1.04
C GLY A 69 24.18 -15.77 -1.19
N SER A 70 23.85 -16.85 -1.91
CA SER A 70 24.75 -18.00 -2.12
C SER A 70 26.05 -17.63 -2.86
N ARG A 71 26.00 -16.71 -3.82
CA ARG A 71 27.19 -16.19 -4.52
C ARG A 71 28.09 -15.34 -3.60
N LEU A 72 27.47 -14.54 -2.73
CA LEU A 72 28.20 -13.77 -1.72
C LEU A 72 28.91 -14.71 -0.73
N ALA A 73 28.22 -15.78 -0.31
CA ALA A 73 28.78 -16.83 0.54
C ALA A 73 30.04 -17.46 -0.07
N LEU A 74 29.99 -17.81 -1.36
CA LEU A 74 31.14 -18.36 -2.07
C LEU A 74 32.29 -17.36 -2.14
N ARG A 75 32.01 -16.10 -2.47
CA ARG A 75 33.05 -15.05 -2.57
C ARG A 75 33.73 -14.80 -1.22
N LEU A 76 32.95 -14.69 -0.14
CA LEU A 76 33.49 -14.57 1.22
C LEU A 76 34.32 -15.79 1.61
N LEU A 77 33.81 -17.01 1.35
CA LEU A 77 34.55 -18.24 1.64
C LEU A 77 35.90 -18.28 0.92
N LEU A 78 35.96 -17.88 -0.36
CA LEU A 78 37.20 -17.81 -1.11
C LEU A 78 38.18 -16.78 -0.53
N ILE A 79 37.70 -15.57 -0.18
CA ILE A 79 38.54 -14.52 0.41
C ILE A 79 39.12 -14.98 1.76
N PHE A 80 38.27 -15.49 2.67
CA PHE A 80 38.72 -15.96 3.98
C PHE A 80 39.62 -17.20 3.88
N SER A 81 39.35 -18.12 2.95
CA SER A 81 40.22 -19.27 2.72
C SER A 81 41.59 -18.84 2.22
N LEU A 82 41.65 -17.93 1.25
CA LEU A 82 42.92 -17.40 0.73
C LEU A 82 43.70 -16.68 1.84
N MET A 83 43.01 -15.86 2.64
CA MET A 83 43.59 -15.11 3.76
C MET A 83 44.11 -16.00 4.89
N ALA A 84 43.51 -17.18 5.10
CA ALA A 84 43.94 -18.14 6.11
C ALA A 84 45.03 -19.10 5.59
N VAL A 85 44.86 -19.64 4.38
CA VAL A 85 45.77 -20.65 3.80
C VAL A 85 47.13 -20.06 3.51
N LEU A 86 47.19 -18.88 2.87
CA LEU A 86 48.47 -18.38 2.34
C LEU A 86 49.47 -18.00 3.45
N PRO A 87 49.12 -17.21 4.47
CA PRO A 87 49.99 -16.98 5.62
C PRO A 87 50.18 -18.25 6.46
N GLY A 88 49.12 -19.06 6.61
CA GLY A 88 49.15 -20.28 7.42
C GLY A 88 50.15 -21.32 6.90
N VAL A 89 50.15 -21.57 5.59
CA VAL A 89 51.10 -22.51 4.94
C VAL A 89 52.54 -21.98 5.02
N LEU A 90 52.74 -20.66 4.91
CA LEU A 90 54.06 -20.04 5.04
C LEU A 90 54.61 -20.23 6.46
N VAL A 91 53.82 -19.88 7.48
CA VAL A 91 54.21 -20.08 8.88
C VAL A 91 54.45 -21.55 9.17
N TYR A 92 53.56 -22.43 8.75
CA TYR A 92 53.70 -23.88 8.92
C TYR A 92 55.02 -24.40 8.31
N SER A 93 55.33 -24.01 7.07
CA SER A 93 56.54 -24.46 6.37
C SER A 93 57.81 -23.99 7.08
N ILE A 94 57.85 -22.72 7.50
CA ILE A 94 58.98 -22.17 8.28
C ILE A 94 59.09 -22.87 9.63
N SER A 95 57.98 -23.07 10.35
CA SER A 95 57.97 -23.73 11.66
C SER A 95 58.45 -25.17 11.59
N VAL A 96 57.98 -25.96 10.62
CA VAL A 96 58.43 -27.35 10.45
C VAL A 96 59.90 -27.41 10.05
N GLN A 97 60.35 -26.52 9.15
CA GLN A 97 61.76 -26.46 8.75
C GLN A 97 62.67 -26.06 9.92
N PHE A 98 62.29 -25.02 10.66
CA PHE A 98 63.02 -24.55 11.84
C PHE A 98 63.10 -25.64 12.90
N LEU A 99 61.94 -26.20 13.30
CA LEU A 99 61.86 -27.25 14.30
C LEU A 99 62.67 -28.49 13.90
N GLY A 100 62.55 -28.95 12.66
CA GLY A 100 63.28 -30.10 12.15
C GLY A 100 64.79 -29.92 12.26
N LYS A 101 65.30 -28.75 11.83
CA LYS A 101 66.71 -28.39 11.93
C LYS A 101 67.17 -28.16 13.36
N SER A 102 66.36 -27.52 14.21
CA SER A 102 66.70 -27.26 15.62
C SER A 102 66.82 -28.56 16.42
N ILE A 103 65.87 -29.49 16.26
CA ILE A 103 65.94 -30.81 16.90
C ILE A 103 67.19 -31.55 16.40
N GLU A 104 67.46 -31.52 15.09
CA GLU A 104 68.67 -32.16 14.54
C GLU A 104 69.97 -31.58 15.07
N SER A 105 70.04 -30.27 15.31
CA SER A 105 71.23 -29.62 15.88
C SER A 105 71.46 -29.94 17.35
N TRP A 106 70.42 -30.20 18.15
CA TRP A 106 70.55 -30.55 19.58
C TRP A 106 71.02 -32.00 19.78
N PHE A 107 70.75 -32.86 18.80
CA PHE A 107 71.15 -34.27 18.78
C PHE A 107 72.30 -34.53 17.79
N ASP A 108 73.26 -33.59 17.69
CA ASP A 108 74.43 -33.76 16.82
C ASP A 108 75.34 -34.87 17.38
N VAL A 109 76.00 -35.56 16.45
CA VAL A 109 76.97 -36.64 16.69
C VAL A 109 78.11 -36.19 17.62
N LYS A 110 78.34 -34.88 17.74
CA LYS A 110 79.37 -34.31 18.62
C LYS A 110 79.13 -34.56 20.11
N VAL A 111 77.88 -34.48 20.58
CA VAL A 111 77.57 -34.68 22.02
C VAL A 111 77.69 -36.16 22.37
N ASP A 112 77.17 -37.02 21.48
CA ASP A 112 77.27 -38.48 21.61
C ASP A 112 78.74 -38.93 21.68
N ARG A 113 79.57 -38.49 20.72
CA ARG A 113 81.02 -38.78 20.71
C ARG A 113 81.76 -38.21 21.92
N ALA A 114 81.35 -37.07 22.46
CA ALA A 114 82.00 -36.47 23.62
C ALA A 114 81.69 -37.26 24.90
N LEU A 115 80.45 -37.72 25.08
CA LEU A 115 80.05 -38.54 26.23
C LEU A 115 80.62 -39.96 26.12
N GLU A 116 80.58 -40.57 24.93
CA GLU A 116 81.21 -41.86 24.66
C GLU A 116 82.72 -41.81 24.90
N GLY A 117 83.41 -40.78 24.38
CA GLY A 117 84.82 -40.56 24.64
C GLY A 117 85.13 -40.29 26.12
N GLY A 118 84.25 -39.59 26.85
CA GLY A 118 84.38 -39.38 28.30
C GLY A 118 84.26 -40.68 29.10
N LEU A 119 83.32 -41.55 28.73
CA LEU A 119 83.13 -42.87 29.33
C LEU A 119 84.32 -43.79 29.02
N GLU A 120 84.83 -43.79 27.78
CA GLU A 120 86.00 -44.55 27.37
C GLU A 120 87.27 -44.08 28.10
N LEU A 121 87.45 -42.76 28.27
CA LEU A 121 88.54 -42.20 29.08
C LEU A 121 88.44 -42.65 30.54
N GLY A 122 87.25 -42.57 31.15
CA GLY A 122 87.03 -43.03 32.53
C GLY A 122 87.35 -44.52 32.70
N ARG A 123 86.87 -45.35 31.77
CA ARG A 123 87.16 -46.78 31.73
C ARG A 123 88.65 -47.06 31.57
N THR A 124 89.33 -46.38 30.65
CA THR A 124 90.77 -46.51 30.42
C THR A 124 91.58 -46.14 31.66
N ILE A 125 91.18 -45.09 32.39
CA ILE A 125 91.84 -44.68 33.64
C ILE A 125 91.65 -45.76 34.73
N LEU A 126 90.44 -46.31 34.87
CA LEU A 126 90.17 -47.38 35.83
C LEU A 126 90.94 -48.67 35.49
N ASP A 127 90.95 -49.06 34.22
CA ASP A 127 91.67 -50.23 33.73
C ASP A 127 93.19 -50.07 33.96
N SER A 128 93.75 -48.89 33.68
CA SER A 128 95.17 -48.59 33.97
C SER A 128 95.49 -48.62 35.46
N ARG A 129 94.61 -48.12 36.34
CA ARG A 129 94.78 -48.20 37.80
C ARG A 129 94.69 -49.63 38.32
N LEU A 130 93.81 -50.44 37.72
CA LEU A 130 93.66 -51.85 38.03
C LEU A 130 94.88 -52.66 37.58
N GLU A 131 95.45 -52.36 36.41
CA GLU A 131 96.71 -52.96 35.94
C GLU A 131 97.91 -52.53 36.82
N ASP A 132 97.97 -51.27 37.27
CA ASP A 132 98.96 -50.81 38.24
C ASP A 132 98.85 -51.55 39.57
N LEU A 133 97.63 -51.77 40.07
CA LEU A 133 97.38 -52.54 41.28
C LEU A 133 97.77 -54.01 41.09
N TYR A 134 97.52 -54.57 39.90
CA TYR A 134 97.96 -55.91 39.53
C TYR A 134 99.47 -56.07 39.62
N ARG A 135 100.22 -55.15 39.01
CA ARG A 135 101.69 -55.13 39.09
C ARG A 135 102.21 -54.96 40.52
N LYS A 136 101.50 -54.22 41.38
CA LYS A 136 101.83 -54.12 42.81
C LYS A 136 101.57 -55.42 43.55
N ALA A 137 100.46 -56.10 43.26
CA ALA A 137 100.11 -57.38 43.86
C ALA A 137 101.13 -58.46 43.52
N ASP A 138 101.56 -58.57 42.27
CA ASP A 138 102.59 -59.54 41.86
C ASP A 138 103.93 -59.32 42.56
N ARG A 139 104.36 -58.05 42.70
CA ARG A 139 105.60 -57.72 43.43
C ARG A 139 105.47 -58.04 44.92
N ALA A 140 104.31 -57.76 45.52
CA ALA A 140 104.04 -58.07 46.91
C ALA A 140 103.95 -59.59 47.14
N ALA A 141 103.36 -60.33 46.19
CA ALA A 141 103.29 -61.78 46.20
C ALA A 141 104.69 -62.41 46.14
N LEU A 142 105.57 -61.91 45.26
CA LEU A 142 106.97 -62.34 45.19
C LEU A 142 107.73 -62.07 46.50
N ALA A 143 107.60 -60.87 47.06
CA ALA A 143 108.23 -60.52 48.34
C ALA A 143 107.74 -61.41 49.51
N LEU A 144 106.45 -61.78 49.51
CA LEU A 144 105.87 -62.70 50.49
C LEU A 144 106.32 -64.16 50.28
N SER A 145 106.64 -64.56 49.05
CA SER A 145 107.16 -65.90 48.76
C SER A 145 108.56 -66.14 49.34
N GLU A 146 109.38 -65.10 49.43
CA GLU A 146 110.78 -65.17 49.88
C GLU A 146 110.93 -65.06 51.41
N GLN A 147 109.86 -64.72 52.14
CA GLN A 147 109.94 -64.41 53.58
C GLN A 147 109.55 -65.59 54.48
N THR A 148 110.38 -65.86 55.50
CA THR A 148 110.22 -67.02 56.42
C THR A 148 109.70 -66.67 57.82
N GLY A 149 109.37 -65.39 58.07
CA GLY A 149 108.96 -64.85 59.38
C GLY A 149 107.44 -64.71 59.59
N PRO A 150 106.98 -64.10 60.72
CA PRO A 150 105.57 -63.83 60.93
C PRO A 150 105.00 -62.94 59.81
N LEU A 151 103.86 -63.34 59.25
CA LEU A 151 103.28 -62.74 58.03
C LEU A 151 102.59 -61.39 58.27
N LEU A 152 102.07 -61.18 59.48
CA LEU A 152 101.26 -60.00 59.82
C LEU A 152 102.04 -58.67 59.78
N PRO A 153 103.28 -58.57 60.34
CA PRO A 153 104.11 -57.37 60.22
C PRO A 153 104.46 -57.03 58.77
N THR A 154 104.74 -58.04 57.94
CA THR A 154 105.04 -57.85 56.52
C THR A 154 103.82 -57.35 55.75
N LEU A 155 102.64 -57.94 55.99
CA LEU A 155 101.41 -57.48 55.36
C LEU A 155 101.08 -56.03 55.76
N ASN A 156 101.27 -55.65 57.03
CA ASN A 156 101.12 -54.26 57.47
C ASN A 156 102.11 -53.33 56.75
N GLN A 157 103.38 -53.73 56.61
CA GLN A 157 104.37 -52.97 55.87
C GLN A 157 104.01 -52.83 54.39
N LEU A 158 103.52 -53.91 53.75
CA LEU A 158 103.09 -53.90 52.35
C LEU A 158 101.90 -52.99 52.12
N VAL A 159 100.91 -52.98 53.01
CA VAL A 159 99.74 -52.08 52.93
C VAL A 159 100.20 -50.61 52.94
N HIS A 160 101.11 -50.25 53.84
CA HIS A 160 101.66 -48.88 53.90
C HIS A 160 102.55 -48.53 52.70
N GLN A 161 103.39 -49.46 52.22
CA GLN A 161 104.31 -49.21 51.10
C GLN A 161 103.59 -49.14 49.74
N THR A 162 102.60 -49.99 49.52
CA THR A 162 101.86 -50.06 48.24
C THR A 162 100.69 -49.08 48.17
N GLN A 163 100.37 -48.42 49.29
CA GLN A 163 99.27 -47.48 49.48
C GLN A 163 97.89 -48.09 49.13
N VAL A 164 97.72 -49.36 49.44
CA VAL A 164 96.43 -50.06 49.32
C VAL A 164 95.66 -49.94 50.63
N ARG A 165 94.34 -50.09 50.60
CA ARG A 165 93.53 -50.05 51.83
C ARG A 165 93.67 -51.34 52.63
N GLU A 166 93.75 -52.46 51.93
CA GLU A 166 93.73 -53.78 52.56
C GLU A 166 94.51 -54.79 51.73
N ALA A 167 95.23 -55.67 52.43
CA ALA A 167 95.87 -56.86 51.89
C ALA A 167 95.42 -58.08 52.67
N VAL A 168 94.84 -59.09 52.00
CA VAL A 168 94.35 -60.32 52.63
C VAL A 168 95.08 -61.51 52.00
N LEU A 169 95.58 -62.40 52.83
CA LEU A 169 96.22 -63.63 52.41
C LEU A 169 95.26 -64.79 52.67
N PHE A 170 94.92 -65.51 51.61
CA PHE A 170 94.07 -66.70 51.67
C PHE A 170 94.89 -67.97 51.53
N ASP A 171 94.40 -69.06 52.12
CA ASP A 171 94.92 -70.41 51.89
C ASP A 171 94.38 -71.01 50.58
N HIS A 172 94.74 -72.27 50.31
CA HIS A 172 94.30 -73.00 49.13
C HIS A 172 92.80 -73.38 49.16
N GLU A 173 92.14 -73.28 50.31
CA GLU A 173 90.71 -73.53 50.50
C GLU A 173 89.88 -72.23 50.47
N GLY A 174 90.52 -71.07 50.42
CA GLY A 174 89.89 -69.75 50.38
C GLY A 174 89.63 -69.14 51.76
N ASN A 175 90.17 -69.71 52.84
CA ASN A 175 90.07 -69.18 54.19
C ASN A 175 91.13 -68.09 54.43
N VAL A 176 90.79 -67.09 55.26
CA VAL A 176 91.71 -66.00 55.61
C VAL A 176 92.82 -66.51 56.53
N VAL A 177 94.07 -66.44 56.07
CA VAL A 177 95.27 -66.81 56.84
C VAL A 177 95.79 -65.61 57.64
N ALA A 178 95.84 -64.44 56.99
CA ALA A 178 96.26 -63.19 57.61
C ALA A 178 95.69 -62.01 56.82
N PHE A 179 95.46 -60.87 57.46
CA PHE A 179 95.03 -59.65 56.80
C PHE A 179 95.67 -58.43 57.44
N ALA A 180 95.89 -57.40 56.64
CA ALA A 180 96.36 -56.10 57.07
C ALA A 180 95.50 -55.01 56.42
N ARG A 181 95.18 -53.96 57.17
CA ARG A 181 94.34 -52.85 56.71
C ARG A 181 94.98 -51.52 57.12
N ALA A 182 94.80 -50.50 56.29
CA ALA A 182 95.28 -49.15 56.56
C ALA A 182 94.48 -48.46 57.70
N ASP A 183 93.23 -48.91 57.93
CA ASP A 183 92.34 -48.42 58.98
C ASP A 183 92.32 -49.36 60.20
N THR A 184 91.97 -48.84 61.39
CA THR A 184 91.98 -49.57 62.68
C THR A 184 90.79 -50.51 62.93
N SER A 185 90.05 -50.92 61.90
CA SER A 185 88.90 -51.84 62.06
C SER A 185 89.35 -53.29 62.13
N GLU A 186 89.02 -53.99 63.24
CA GLU A 186 89.36 -55.40 63.50
C GLU A 186 88.39 -56.42 62.86
N THR A 187 87.54 -56.00 61.92
CA THR A 187 86.61 -56.90 61.24
C THR A 187 87.34 -57.84 60.27
N VAL A 188 87.25 -59.15 60.52
CA VAL A 188 87.84 -60.19 59.69
C VAL A 188 87.18 -60.20 58.30
N PRO A 189 87.95 -60.10 57.20
CA PRO A 189 87.39 -60.17 55.85
C PRO A 189 86.69 -61.50 55.57
N ALA A 190 85.68 -61.48 54.69
CA ALA A 190 85.02 -62.71 54.24
C ALA A 190 85.98 -63.59 53.41
N GLY A 191 85.81 -64.92 53.51
CA GLY A 191 86.54 -65.90 52.71
C GLY A 191 86.17 -65.86 51.22
N LEU A 192 87.02 -66.43 50.36
CA LEU A 192 86.78 -66.48 48.92
C LEU A 192 85.70 -67.50 48.57
N SER A 193 84.80 -67.15 47.64
CA SER A 193 83.82 -68.09 47.10
C SER A 193 84.50 -69.17 46.23
N THR A 194 83.89 -70.34 46.12
CA THR A 194 84.38 -71.44 45.26
C THR A 194 84.46 -71.03 43.79
N THR A 195 83.58 -70.14 43.33
CA THR A 195 83.60 -69.57 41.98
C THR A 195 84.78 -68.64 41.76
N SER A 196 85.11 -67.77 42.72
CA SER A 196 86.28 -66.87 42.64
C SER A 196 87.59 -67.66 42.66
N MET A 197 87.68 -68.72 43.48
CA MET A 197 88.87 -69.58 43.52
C MET A 197 89.13 -70.30 42.21
N ASN A 198 88.09 -70.82 41.54
CA ASN A 198 88.24 -71.47 40.25
C ASN A 198 88.74 -70.50 39.16
N GLN A 199 88.27 -69.24 39.21
CA GLN A 199 88.67 -68.21 38.25
C GLN A 199 90.12 -67.76 38.45
N ILE A 200 90.55 -67.53 39.70
CA ILE A 200 91.94 -67.16 40.04
C ILE A 200 92.93 -68.25 39.60
N ARG A 201 92.57 -69.53 39.75
CA ARG A 201 93.40 -70.67 39.33
C ARG A 201 93.51 -70.84 37.82
N ALA A 202 92.47 -70.45 37.07
CA ALA A 202 92.44 -70.57 35.62
C ALA A 202 93.28 -69.50 34.92
N GLU A 203 93.32 -68.28 35.47
CA GLU A 203 93.92 -67.10 34.82
C GLU A 203 95.27 -66.67 35.42
N SER A 204 95.84 -67.45 36.35
CA SER A 204 97.10 -67.12 37.06
C SER A 204 97.06 -65.75 37.75
N GLY A 205 95.92 -65.45 38.36
CA GLY A 205 95.58 -64.15 38.96
C GLY A 205 94.29 -63.59 38.37
N TYR A 206 93.61 -62.74 39.13
CA TYR A 206 92.31 -62.18 38.75
C TYR A 206 92.23 -60.74 39.22
N SER A 207 91.52 -59.89 38.49
CA SER A 207 91.28 -58.51 38.89
C SER A 207 89.88 -58.07 38.49
N THR A 208 89.26 -57.26 39.34
CA THR A 208 87.89 -56.79 39.11
C THR A 208 87.66 -55.45 39.80
N ILE A 209 86.66 -54.73 39.31
CA ILE A 209 86.14 -53.52 39.94
C ILE A 209 84.84 -53.91 40.62
N GLU A 210 84.78 -53.76 41.93
CA GLU A 210 83.59 -54.10 42.72
C GLU A 210 82.98 -52.84 43.32
N SER A 211 81.66 -52.71 43.21
CA SER A 211 80.91 -51.65 43.89
C SER A 211 80.42 -52.18 45.23
N ILE A 212 80.89 -51.57 46.33
CA ILE A 212 80.45 -51.93 47.68
C ILE A 212 79.37 -50.92 48.10
N PRO A 213 78.13 -51.38 48.40
CA PRO A 213 77.05 -50.49 48.81
C PRO A 213 77.45 -49.60 50.00
N GLY A 214 77.41 -48.28 49.82
CA GLY A 214 77.75 -47.30 50.85
C GLY A 214 79.25 -46.99 51.01
N GLU A 215 80.15 -47.76 50.41
CA GLU A 215 81.61 -47.53 50.48
C GLU A 215 82.24 -47.09 49.15
N GLY A 216 81.56 -47.27 48.02
CA GLY A 216 82.01 -46.82 46.70
C GLY A 216 82.68 -47.91 45.86
N LEU A 217 83.39 -47.51 44.81
CA LEU A 217 84.09 -48.43 43.89
C LEU A 217 85.45 -48.84 44.44
N TYR A 218 85.75 -50.14 44.40
CA TYR A 218 87.03 -50.72 44.81
C TYR A 218 87.65 -51.54 43.68
N LEU A 219 88.95 -51.35 43.50
CA LEU A 219 89.79 -52.21 42.68
C LEU A 219 90.26 -53.37 43.55
N LYS A 220 89.95 -54.60 43.14
CA LYS A 220 90.42 -55.81 43.80
C LYS A 220 91.26 -56.63 42.84
N VAL A 221 92.40 -57.09 43.33
CA VAL A 221 93.33 -57.93 42.60
C VAL A 221 93.68 -59.12 43.47
N TRP A 222 93.72 -60.30 42.88
CA TRP A 222 94.19 -61.54 43.47
C TRP A 222 95.41 -62.04 42.71
N SER A 223 96.54 -62.18 43.40
CA SER A 223 97.79 -62.70 42.85
C SER A 223 98.22 -63.97 43.60
N PRO A 224 98.51 -65.09 42.91
CA PRO A 224 98.95 -66.32 43.55
C PRO A 224 100.38 -66.21 44.09
N ILE A 225 100.63 -66.84 45.22
CA ILE A 225 101.94 -66.93 45.88
C ILE A 225 102.35 -68.39 45.93
N ASP A 226 103.44 -68.71 45.24
CA ASP A 226 104.11 -70.01 45.34
C ASP A 226 105.10 -69.99 46.51
N VAL A 227 104.80 -70.74 47.57
CA VAL A 227 105.65 -70.83 48.76
C VAL A 227 106.70 -71.94 48.56
N PRO A 228 108.00 -71.64 48.45
CA PRO A 228 109.03 -72.65 48.21
C PRO A 228 109.16 -73.62 49.40
N GLY A 229 109.21 -74.93 49.13
CA GLY A 229 109.48 -75.97 50.13
C GLY A 229 108.26 -76.64 50.77
N VAL A 230 107.03 -76.20 50.47
CA VAL A 230 105.79 -76.85 50.93
C VAL A 230 105.01 -77.37 49.71
N ARG A 231 104.86 -78.70 49.57
CA ARG A 231 104.03 -79.28 48.51
C ARG A 231 102.56 -78.87 48.71
N ASN A 232 101.95 -78.31 47.67
CA ASN A 232 100.51 -78.10 47.53
C ASN A 232 99.87 -76.98 48.38
N ASN A 233 100.59 -75.89 48.66
CA ASN A 233 100.03 -74.76 49.44
C ASN A 233 100.22 -73.41 48.75
N THR A 234 99.66 -73.25 47.54
CA THR A 234 99.54 -71.94 46.88
C THR A 234 98.65 -71.05 47.72
N ARG A 235 99.16 -69.89 48.13
CA ARG A 235 98.37 -68.87 48.83
C ARG A 235 97.92 -67.82 47.83
N ILE A 236 96.87 -67.08 48.16
CA ILE A 236 96.37 -66.02 47.29
C ILE A 236 96.46 -64.70 48.04
N LEU A 237 97.20 -63.74 47.50
CA LEU A 237 97.21 -62.37 47.99
C LEU A 237 96.12 -61.57 47.30
N GLN A 238 95.16 -61.08 48.07
CA GLN A 238 94.22 -60.07 47.61
C GLN A 238 94.73 -58.69 48.03
N LEU A 239 94.87 -57.78 47.06
CA LEU A 239 95.00 -56.36 47.34
C LEU A 239 93.69 -55.65 47.01
N THR A 240 93.27 -54.74 47.89
CA THR A 240 92.07 -53.94 47.71
C THR A 240 92.41 -52.46 47.81
N GLN A 241 92.07 -51.69 46.78
CA GLN A 241 92.30 -50.25 46.71
C GLN A 241 90.99 -49.51 46.39
N PRO A 242 90.60 -48.49 47.17
CA PRO A 242 89.47 -47.64 46.83
C PRO A 242 89.77 -46.83 45.58
N VAL A 243 88.80 -46.74 44.67
CA VAL A 243 88.80 -45.75 43.60
C VAL A 243 88.62 -44.37 44.26
N PRO A 244 89.41 -43.33 43.88
CA PRO A 244 89.22 -41.99 44.40
C PRO A 244 87.76 -41.53 44.23
N LYS A 245 87.14 -41.02 45.31
CA LYS A 245 85.72 -40.64 45.33
C LYS A 245 85.32 -39.76 44.15
N GLN A 246 86.17 -38.78 43.82
CA GLN A 246 85.95 -37.88 42.70
C GLN A 246 85.87 -38.62 41.34
N LEU A 247 86.75 -39.60 41.11
CA LEU A 247 86.72 -40.39 39.86
C LEU A 247 85.50 -41.31 39.79
N ALA A 248 85.07 -41.87 40.92
CA ALA A 248 83.85 -42.69 40.99
C ALA A 248 82.58 -41.85 40.75
N GLU A 249 82.49 -40.67 41.37
CA GLU A 249 81.39 -39.71 41.16
C GLU A 249 81.38 -39.21 39.71
N ASP A 250 82.53 -38.83 39.14
CA ASP A 250 82.63 -38.37 37.75
C ASP A 250 82.22 -39.47 36.76
N ALA A 251 82.65 -40.72 36.99
CA ALA A 251 82.25 -41.86 36.15
C ALA A 251 80.74 -42.13 36.23
N GLU A 252 80.14 -42.06 37.42
CA GLU A 252 78.70 -42.22 37.61
C GLU A 252 77.91 -41.08 36.95
N ILE A 253 78.36 -39.83 37.09
CA ILE A 253 77.74 -38.67 36.44
C ILE A 253 77.79 -38.81 34.91
N VAL A 254 78.94 -39.17 34.34
CA VAL A 254 79.08 -39.34 32.88
C VAL A 254 78.25 -40.53 32.38
N GLN A 255 78.23 -41.65 33.11
CA GLN A 255 77.43 -42.81 32.75
C GLN A 255 75.92 -42.52 32.84
N ALA A 256 75.47 -41.82 33.88
CA ALA A 256 74.09 -41.37 34.02
C ALA A 256 73.70 -40.39 32.89
N ALA A 257 74.55 -39.40 32.62
CA ALA A 257 74.34 -38.44 31.54
C ALA A 257 74.29 -39.12 30.15
N TYR A 258 75.15 -40.12 29.91
CA TYR A 258 75.13 -40.91 28.67
C TYR A 258 73.83 -41.73 28.54
N ARG A 259 73.37 -42.38 29.63
CA ARG A 259 72.11 -43.12 29.64
C ARG A 259 70.92 -42.21 29.37
N ASP A 260 70.84 -41.08 30.07
CA ASP A 260 69.76 -40.11 29.91
C ASP A 260 69.76 -39.52 28.48
N TYR A 261 70.94 -39.26 27.91
CA TYR A 261 71.08 -38.82 26.52
C TYR A 261 70.63 -39.89 25.51
N GLN A 262 70.96 -41.17 25.74
CA GLN A 262 70.51 -42.28 24.89
C GLN A 262 68.99 -42.46 24.94
N GLU A 263 68.35 -42.31 26.10
CA GLU A 263 66.88 -42.28 26.21
C GLU A 263 66.27 -41.13 25.40
N LEU A 264 66.87 -39.94 25.45
CA LEU A 264 66.43 -38.79 24.65
C LEU A 264 66.63 -39.02 23.13
N LEU A 265 67.73 -39.64 22.71
CA LEU A 265 67.98 -39.99 21.31
C LEU A 265 66.92 -40.94 20.75
N LEU A 266 66.50 -41.94 21.52
CA LEU A 266 65.41 -42.86 21.15
C LEU A 266 64.06 -42.13 20.99
N SER A 267 63.86 -41.02 21.71
CA SER A 267 62.64 -40.20 21.64
C SER A 267 62.63 -39.14 20.52
N ARG A 268 63.77 -38.92 19.82
CA ARG A 268 63.95 -37.86 18.79
C ARG A 268 62.91 -37.93 17.67
N GLU A 269 62.67 -39.13 17.13
CA GLU A 269 61.67 -39.38 16.07
C GLU A 269 60.26 -39.06 16.58
N GLY A 270 59.95 -39.48 17.81
CA GLY A 270 58.67 -39.22 18.49
C GLY A 270 58.41 -37.73 18.71
N LEU A 271 59.43 -36.97 19.11
CA LEU A 271 59.37 -35.51 19.26
C LEU A 271 59.11 -34.81 17.92
N LYS A 272 59.84 -35.18 16.86
CA LYS A 272 59.61 -34.64 15.50
C LYS A 272 58.17 -34.90 15.05
N HIS A 273 57.66 -36.11 15.26
CA HIS A 273 56.28 -36.45 14.93
C HIS A 273 55.25 -35.71 15.79
N LEU A 274 55.41 -35.64 17.12
CA LEU A 274 54.46 -34.95 18.00
C LEU A 274 54.32 -33.47 17.63
N TYR A 275 55.43 -32.77 17.47
CA TYR A 275 55.39 -31.35 17.13
C TYR A 275 54.91 -31.12 15.69
N GLY A 276 55.25 -32.00 14.74
CA GLY A 276 54.69 -31.99 13.40
C GLY A 276 53.16 -32.19 13.40
N VAL A 277 52.64 -33.16 14.17
CA VAL A 277 51.20 -33.38 14.36
C VAL A 277 50.54 -32.17 15.01
N THR A 278 51.20 -31.54 15.98
CA THR A 278 50.67 -30.35 16.66
C THR A 278 50.56 -29.16 15.71
N LEU A 279 51.61 -28.89 14.91
CA LEU A 279 51.62 -27.81 13.93
C LEU A 279 50.61 -28.05 12.80
N THR A 280 50.51 -29.29 12.29
CA THR A 280 49.51 -29.64 11.26
C THR A 280 48.10 -29.49 11.81
N LEU A 281 47.84 -29.93 13.04
CA LEU A 281 46.54 -29.77 13.67
C LEU A 281 46.19 -28.30 13.91
N ALA A 282 47.14 -27.49 14.36
CA ALA A 282 46.95 -26.06 14.56
C ALA A 282 46.61 -25.35 13.24
N LEU A 283 47.31 -25.68 12.15
CA LEU A 283 47.01 -25.15 10.81
C LEU A 283 45.60 -25.56 10.34
N LEU A 284 45.23 -26.84 10.49
CA LEU A 284 43.91 -27.34 10.11
C LEU A 284 42.81 -26.69 10.95
N LEU A 285 43.01 -26.48 12.24
CA LEU A 285 42.06 -25.82 13.12
C LEU A 285 41.90 -24.34 12.77
N ALA A 286 43.00 -23.64 12.45
CA ALA A 286 42.96 -22.26 11.97
C ALA A 286 42.19 -22.15 10.65
N LEU A 287 42.47 -23.05 9.69
CA LEU A 287 41.76 -23.13 8.41
C LEU A 287 40.26 -23.43 8.60
N PHE A 288 39.94 -24.40 9.45
CA PHE A 288 38.57 -24.73 9.81
C PHE A 288 37.85 -23.54 10.42
N SER A 289 38.48 -22.84 11.36
CA SER A 289 37.91 -21.68 12.05
C SER A 289 37.65 -20.53 11.08
N ALA A 290 38.57 -20.29 10.13
CA ALA A 290 38.39 -19.29 9.08
C ALA A 290 37.22 -19.65 8.14
N LEU A 291 37.16 -20.89 7.66
CA LEU A 291 36.05 -21.39 6.83
C LEU A 291 34.71 -21.31 7.56
N ALA A 292 34.69 -21.70 8.82
CA ALA A 292 33.52 -21.65 9.68
C ALA A 292 33.05 -20.20 9.92
N ALA A 293 33.97 -19.28 10.23
CA ALA A 293 33.67 -17.87 10.40
C ALA A 293 33.10 -17.26 9.11
N ALA A 294 33.71 -17.56 7.95
CA ALA A 294 33.20 -17.12 6.64
C ALA A 294 31.75 -17.58 6.41
N PHE A 295 31.46 -18.84 6.74
CA PHE A 295 30.10 -19.38 6.62
C PHE A 295 29.12 -18.69 7.57
N LEU A 296 29.49 -18.52 8.85
CA LEU A 296 28.63 -17.89 9.86
C LEU A 296 28.32 -16.42 9.54
N ILE A 297 29.34 -15.66 9.12
CA ILE A 297 29.18 -14.26 8.69
C ILE A 297 28.30 -14.20 7.46
N SER A 298 28.53 -15.07 6.48
CA SER A 298 27.69 -15.13 5.29
C SER A 298 26.22 -15.41 5.62
N GLU A 299 25.93 -16.34 6.53
CA GLU A 299 24.55 -16.65 6.93
C GLU A 299 23.91 -15.48 7.70
N ARG A 300 24.69 -14.72 8.48
CA ARG A 300 24.23 -13.51 9.17
C ARG A 300 23.91 -12.37 8.21
N LEU A 301 24.70 -12.18 7.14
CA LEU A 301 24.51 -11.09 6.17
C LEU A 301 23.46 -11.42 5.09
N SER A 302 23.41 -12.66 4.62
CA SER A 302 22.59 -13.03 3.46
C SER A 302 21.08 -12.98 3.73
N ALA A 303 20.65 -13.29 4.95
CA ALA A 303 19.23 -13.33 5.28
C ALA A 303 18.58 -11.92 5.34
N PRO A 304 19.13 -10.92 6.06
CA PRO A 304 18.59 -9.55 6.04
C PRO A 304 18.64 -8.91 4.66
N LEU A 305 19.76 -9.07 3.93
CA LEU A 305 19.91 -8.52 2.58
C LEU A 305 18.94 -9.17 1.58
N GLY A 306 18.64 -10.47 1.74
CA GLY A 306 17.63 -11.14 0.93
C GLY A 306 16.23 -10.60 1.17
N MET A 307 15.85 -10.37 2.42
CA MET A 307 14.57 -9.74 2.75
C MET A 307 14.47 -8.32 2.18
N LEU A 308 15.54 -7.51 2.26
CA LEU A 308 15.55 -6.18 1.67
C LEU A 308 15.49 -6.20 0.13
N ALA A 309 16.13 -7.17 -0.51
CA ALA A 309 16.03 -7.33 -1.96
C ALA A 309 14.63 -7.76 -2.40
N GLU A 310 13.96 -8.63 -1.63
CA GLU A 310 12.57 -9.01 -1.88
C GLU A 310 11.62 -7.83 -1.60
N GLY A 311 11.83 -7.11 -0.50
CA GLY A 311 11.07 -5.91 -0.14
C GLY A 311 11.18 -4.81 -1.19
N THR A 312 12.39 -4.50 -1.66
CA THR A 312 12.58 -3.50 -2.74
C THR A 312 11.90 -3.92 -4.05
N ARG A 313 11.87 -5.21 -4.36
CA ARG A 313 11.13 -5.74 -5.53
C ARG A 313 9.62 -5.64 -5.36
N ALA A 314 9.10 -5.87 -4.15
CA ALA A 314 7.68 -5.70 -3.85
C ALA A 314 7.26 -4.22 -3.97
N VAL A 315 8.07 -3.31 -3.42
CA VAL A 315 7.89 -1.85 -3.56
C VAL A 315 7.89 -1.44 -5.04
N ALA A 316 8.80 -1.96 -5.86
CA ALA A 316 8.83 -1.70 -7.30
C ALA A 316 7.58 -2.22 -8.05
N GLN A 317 6.89 -3.22 -7.50
CA GLN A 317 5.62 -3.74 -8.02
C GLN A 317 4.40 -3.01 -7.45
N GLY A 318 4.61 -2.01 -6.60
CA GLY A 318 3.54 -1.21 -5.97
C GLY A 318 2.91 -1.86 -4.74
N ASP A 319 3.55 -2.88 -4.14
CA ASP A 319 3.16 -3.48 -2.87
C ASP A 319 4.04 -2.92 -1.73
N PHE A 320 3.50 -1.94 -1.00
CA PHE A 320 4.16 -1.30 0.15
C PHE A 320 3.74 -1.90 1.50
N SER A 321 2.88 -2.93 1.49
CA SER A 321 2.30 -3.51 2.70
C SER A 321 3.26 -4.45 3.43
N ARG A 322 4.27 -4.97 2.73
CA ARG A 322 5.24 -5.94 3.26
C ARG A 322 6.24 -5.26 4.18
N ARG A 323 6.04 -5.43 5.48
CA ARG A 323 6.96 -4.97 6.53
C ARG A 323 7.86 -6.11 6.99
N HIS A 324 9.16 -5.85 7.04
CA HIS A 324 10.13 -6.84 7.50
C HIS A 324 10.51 -6.59 8.96
N PRO A 325 10.51 -7.63 9.82
CA PRO A 325 10.85 -7.47 11.22
C PRO A 325 12.35 -7.14 11.39
N VAL A 326 12.63 -6.08 12.16
CA VAL A 326 14.00 -5.69 12.52
C VAL A 326 14.55 -6.69 13.54
N ARG A 327 15.33 -7.67 13.07
CA ARG A 327 15.90 -8.74 13.92
C ARG A 327 17.30 -8.44 14.46
N SER A 328 17.91 -7.35 14.00
CA SER A 328 19.29 -7.01 14.32
C SER A 328 19.37 -5.57 14.83
N ARG A 329 20.32 -5.32 15.74
CA ARG A 329 20.62 -3.98 16.27
C ARG A 329 21.91 -3.38 15.68
N ASP A 330 22.40 -3.99 14.60
CA ASP A 330 23.56 -3.52 13.84
C ASP A 330 23.13 -2.63 12.66
N GLU A 331 24.07 -2.27 11.79
CA GLU A 331 23.84 -1.38 10.64
C GLU A 331 22.79 -1.93 9.67
N LEU A 332 22.65 -3.27 9.59
CA LEU A 332 21.58 -3.91 8.81
C LEU A 332 20.21 -3.73 9.47
N GLY A 333 20.17 -3.66 10.80
CA GLY A 333 18.97 -3.30 11.56
C GLY A 333 18.49 -1.89 11.21
N VAL A 334 19.40 -0.91 11.29
CA VAL A 334 19.13 0.49 10.93
C VAL A 334 18.68 0.61 9.47
N LEU A 335 19.33 -0.10 8.54
CA LEU A 335 18.93 -0.11 7.14
C LEU A 335 17.52 -0.69 6.94
N THR A 336 17.17 -1.75 7.68
CA THR A 336 15.82 -2.34 7.64
C THR A 336 14.77 -1.40 8.19
N GLU A 337 15.08 -0.67 9.27
CA GLU A 337 14.22 0.35 9.83
C GLU A 337 14.00 1.51 8.86
N SER A 338 15.08 2.07 8.30
CA SER A 338 15.00 3.12 7.27
C SER A 338 14.23 2.68 6.02
N PHE A 339 14.39 1.42 5.59
CA PHE A 339 13.63 0.87 4.48
C PHE A 339 12.12 0.79 4.81
N ASN A 340 11.78 0.30 6.00
CA ASN A 340 10.38 0.25 6.45
C ASN A 340 9.76 1.65 6.55
N LEU A 341 10.50 2.63 7.07
CA LEU A 341 10.05 4.03 7.17
C LEU A 341 9.78 4.63 5.79
N MET A 342 10.72 4.47 4.85
CA MET A 342 10.56 4.95 3.47
C MET A 342 9.36 4.28 2.79
N THR A 343 9.17 2.97 2.98
CA THR A 343 8.03 2.22 2.43
C THR A 343 6.70 2.73 3.01
N GLN A 344 6.66 3.08 4.29
CA GLN A 344 5.50 3.68 4.94
C GLN A 344 5.18 5.07 4.35
N GLN A 345 6.20 5.92 4.17
CA GLN A 345 6.02 7.25 3.57
C GLN A 345 5.51 7.19 2.13
N LEU A 346 5.98 6.21 1.34
CA LEU A 346 5.50 5.98 -0.02
C LEU A 346 4.02 5.55 -0.06
N GLU A 347 3.61 4.65 0.84
CA GLU A 347 2.21 4.24 0.93
C GLU A 347 1.29 5.43 1.30
N GLU A 348 1.69 6.22 2.29
CA GLU A 348 0.95 7.41 2.71
C GLU A 348 0.85 8.46 1.60
N ALA A 349 1.95 8.72 0.89
CA ALA A 349 1.97 9.62 -0.27
C ALA A 349 1.07 9.13 -1.40
N ARG A 350 1.03 7.81 -1.66
CA ARG A 350 0.16 7.21 -2.68
C ARG A 350 -1.32 7.35 -2.31
N ILE A 351 -1.69 7.02 -1.07
CA ILE A 351 -3.07 7.16 -0.58
C ILE A 351 -3.52 8.62 -0.69
N THR A 352 -2.67 9.56 -0.26
CA THR A 352 -2.95 11.00 -0.36
C THR A 352 -3.14 11.44 -1.81
N ALA A 353 -2.26 10.99 -2.72
CA ALA A 353 -2.37 11.32 -4.14
C ALA A 353 -3.66 10.74 -4.77
N GLN A 354 -4.05 9.51 -4.42
CA GLN A 354 -5.30 8.91 -4.88
C GLN A 354 -6.53 9.66 -4.35
N HIS A 355 -6.51 10.06 -3.08
CA HIS A 355 -7.59 10.87 -2.50
C HIS A 355 -7.74 12.22 -3.22
N ASN A 356 -6.64 12.94 -3.44
CA ASN A 356 -6.65 14.21 -4.16
C ASN A 356 -7.14 14.04 -5.61
N GLN A 357 -6.76 12.95 -6.28
CA GLN A 357 -7.24 12.64 -7.62
C GLN A 357 -8.77 12.43 -7.64
N GLN A 358 -9.30 11.68 -6.68
CA GLN A 358 -10.75 11.46 -6.53
C GLN A 358 -11.49 12.77 -6.21
N GLU A 359 -10.93 13.63 -5.35
CA GLU A 359 -11.50 14.95 -5.07
C GLU A 359 -11.58 15.81 -6.34
N VAL A 360 -10.51 15.87 -7.14
CA VAL A 360 -10.50 16.61 -8.40
C VAL A 360 -11.51 16.06 -9.40
N GLU A 361 -11.60 14.74 -9.56
CA GLU A 361 -12.58 14.10 -10.45
C GLU A 361 -14.02 14.36 -10.00
N SER A 362 -14.29 14.25 -8.70
CA SER A 362 -15.61 14.52 -8.14
C SER A 362 -16.00 16.00 -8.27
N ALA A 363 -15.07 16.93 -8.03
CA ALA A 363 -15.28 18.36 -8.21
C ALA A 363 -15.54 18.71 -9.67
N ARG A 364 -14.78 18.11 -10.60
CA ARG A 364 -14.99 18.28 -12.04
C ARG A 364 -16.37 17.77 -12.47
N ALA A 365 -16.74 16.56 -12.07
CA ALA A 365 -18.05 15.98 -12.39
C ALA A 365 -19.20 16.78 -11.78
N TYR A 366 -19.01 17.35 -10.58
CA TYR A 366 -19.97 18.25 -9.95
C TYR A 366 -20.18 19.54 -10.76
N LEU A 367 -19.09 20.18 -11.20
CA LEU A 367 -19.16 21.38 -12.05
C LEU A 367 -19.81 21.10 -13.41
N GLU A 368 -19.46 19.99 -14.07
CA GLU A 368 -20.08 19.57 -15.33
C GLU A 368 -21.59 19.35 -15.17
N ASN A 369 -22.02 18.73 -14.06
CA ASN A 369 -23.45 18.54 -13.75
C ASN A 369 -24.19 19.84 -13.45
N ILE A 370 -23.56 20.80 -12.74
CA ILE A 370 -24.15 22.13 -12.52
C ILE A 370 -24.35 22.83 -13.86
N LEU A 371 -23.32 22.86 -14.70
CA LEU A 371 -23.38 23.51 -16.01
C LEU A 371 -24.46 22.89 -16.89
N ALA A 372 -24.59 21.56 -16.89
CA ALA A 372 -25.59 20.84 -17.69
C ALA A 372 -27.04 21.08 -17.26
N ASN A 373 -27.31 21.35 -15.97
CA ASN A 373 -28.67 21.54 -15.43
C ASN A 373 -29.07 23.01 -15.21
N LEU A 374 -28.18 23.97 -15.45
CA LEU A 374 -28.51 25.40 -15.44
C LEU A 374 -29.53 25.70 -16.54
N SER A 375 -30.65 26.35 -16.23
CA SER A 375 -31.65 26.74 -17.23
C SER A 375 -31.19 27.83 -18.19
N SER A 376 -30.17 28.60 -17.81
CA SER A 376 -29.55 29.65 -18.63
C SER A 376 -28.49 29.07 -19.57
N GLY A 377 -28.31 29.70 -20.72
CA GLY A 377 -27.21 29.37 -21.61
C GLY A 377 -25.91 29.98 -21.10
N VAL A 378 -24.84 29.19 -21.03
CA VAL A 378 -23.50 29.62 -20.61
C VAL A 378 -22.51 29.36 -21.74
N LEU A 379 -21.77 30.38 -22.13
CA LEU A 379 -20.72 30.35 -23.15
C LEU A 379 -19.42 30.86 -22.53
N VAL A 380 -18.34 30.12 -22.70
CA VAL A 380 -17.00 30.52 -22.25
C VAL A 380 -16.12 30.72 -23.48
N PHE A 381 -15.47 31.86 -23.53
CA PHE A 381 -14.57 32.27 -24.60
C PHE A 381 -13.12 32.35 -24.10
N ASP A 382 -12.16 32.30 -25.02
CA ASP A 382 -10.76 32.63 -24.73
C ASP A 382 -10.47 34.15 -24.86
N GLU A 383 -9.20 34.53 -24.72
CA GLU A 383 -8.73 35.92 -24.80
C GLU A 383 -8.98 36.57 -26.18
N ASN A 384 -9.15 35.76 -27.22
CA ASN A 384 -9.45 36.18 -28.59
C ASN A 384 -10.94 36.04 -28.94
N LEU A 385 -11.81 35.85 -27.95
CA LEU A 385 -13.24 35.63 -28.12
C LEU A 385 -13.58 34.39 -28.97
N ARG A 386 -12.74 33.34 -28.93
CA ARG A 386 -13.08 32.03 -29.51
C ARG A 386 -13.85 31.18 -28.52
N LEU A 387 -14.92 30.52 -28.98
CA LEU A 387 -15.73 29.65 -28.12
C LEU A 387 -14.91 28.45 -27.62
N ARG A 388 -14.81 28.27 -26.31
CA ARG A 388 -14.15 27.12 -25.68
C ARG A 388 -15.11 26.06 -25.21
N THR A 389 -16.20 26.46 -24.59
CA THR A 389 -17.22 25.53 -24.10
C THR A 389 -18.58 26.22 -24.01
N ALA A 390 -19.62 25.42 -24.16
CA ALA A 390 -21.00 25.82 -24.00
C ALA A 390 -21.75 24.75 -23.19
N ASN A 391 -22.71 25.16 -22.36
CA ASN A 391 -23.59 24.19 -21.72
C ASN A 391 -24.74 23.75 -22.65
N LEU A 392 -25.37 22.61 -22.32
CA LEU A 392 -26.48 22.05 -23.09
C LEU A 392 -27.65 23.04 -23.24
N SER A 393 -27.94 23.81 -22.19
CA SER A 393 -29.02 24.79 -22.22
C SER A 393 -28.75 25.93 -23.21
N ALA A 394 -27.50 26.31 -23.46
CA ALA A 394 -27.17 27.27 -24.50
C ALA A 394 -27.55 26.73 -25.89
N GLU A 395 -27.30 25.44 -26.15
CA GLU A 395 -27.70 24.77 -27.39
C GLU A 395 -29.22 24.76 -27.54
N GLN A 396 -29.95 24.43 -26.46
CA GLN A 396 -31.42 24.37 -26.45
C GLN A 396 -32.09 25.74 -26.62
N ILE A 397 -31.59 26.78 -25.94
CA ILE A 397 -32.14 28.14 -26.05
C ILE A 397 -31.85 28.72 -27.43
N LEU A 398 -30.62 28.52 -27.92
CA LEU A 398 -30.20 29.05 -29.22
C LEU A 398 -30.77 28.25 -30.38
N ASN A 399 -31.08 26.97 -30.17
CA ASN A 399 -31.49 25.97 -31.16
C ASN A 399 -30.48 25.81 -32.31
N VAL A 400 -29.19 25.77 -31.94
CA VAL A 400 -28.05 25.66 -32.86
C VAL A 400 -27.04 24.70 -32.27
N PRO A 401 -26.44 23.77 -33.04
CA PRO A 401 -25.40 22.87 -32.55
C PRO A 401 -24.11 23.63 -32.25
N LEU A 402 -23.96 24.08 -30.99
CA LEU A 402 -22.80 24.84 -30.52
C LEU A 402 -21.44 24.09 -30.61
N PRO A 403 -21.36 22.74 -30.57
CA PRO A 403 -20.10 22.04 -30.82
C PRO A 403 -19.49 22.31 -32.19
N ALA A 404 -20.32 22.66 -33.19
CA ALA A 404 -19.84 23.05 -34.52
C ALA A 404 -19.22 24.46 -34.55
N LEU A 405 -19.43 25.26 -33.50
CA LEU A 405 -18.92 26.62 -33.35
C LEU A 405 -17.73 26.71 -32.38
N GLU A 406 -17.32 25.59 -31.76
CA GLU A 406 -16.16 25.55 -30.88
C GLU A 406 -14.87 25.90 -31.64
N GLY A 407 -14.04 26.73 -31.02
CA GLY A 407 -12.80 27.24 -31.59
C GLY A 407 -12.95 28.41 -32.58
N LEU A 408 -14.17 28.73 -33.03
CA LEU A 408 -14.44 29.88 -33.90
C LEU A 408 -14.60 31.18 -33.10
N THR A 409 -14.21 32.32 -33.69
CA THR A 409 -14.47 33.64 -33.11
C THR A 409 -15.95 34.02 -33.27
N ILE A 410 -16.42 34.95 -32.44
CA ILE A 410 -17.82 35.42 -32.51
C ILE A 410 -18.14 36.06 -33.88
N GLU A 411 -17.17 36.70 -34.54
CA GLU A 411 -17.40 37.25 -35.89
C GLU A 411 -17.62 36.15 -36.94
N GLU A 412 -17.01 34.98 -36.76
CA GLU A 412 -17.14 33.82 -37.66
C GLU A 412 -18.49 33.09 -37.49
N TRP A 413 -19.26 33.38 -36.44
CA TRP A 413 -20.57 32.76 -36.24
C TRP A 413 -21.59 33.18 -37.31
N ALA A 414 -21.49 34.44 -37.76
CA ALA A 414 -22.39 35.04 -38.75
C ALA A 414 -22.36 34.31 -40.11
N THR A 415 -21.22 33.72 -40.47
CA THR A 415 -21.05 32.98 -41.72
C THR A 415 -21.56 31.55 -41.64
N HIS A 416 -21.66 30.99 -40.44
CA HIS A 416 -22.14 29.62 -40.20
C HIS A 416 -23.65 29.59 -39.96
N GLU A 417 -24.18 30.52 -39.15
CA GLU A 417 -25.59 30.55 -38.74
C GLU A 417 -26.15 31.96 -38.74
N SER A 418 -26.86 32.31 -39.84
CA SER A 418 -27.42 33.66 -40.05
C SER A 418 -28.39 34.12 -38.95
N GLY A 419 -29.04 33.18 -38.24
CA GLY A 419 -29.94 33.47 -37.12
C GLY A 419 -29.24 33.94 -35.85
N LEU A 420 -27.92 33.80 -35.76
CA LEU A 420 -27.11 34.23 -34.60
C LEU A 420 -26.54 35.64 -34.74
N ASN A 421 -26.71 36.31 -35.88
CA ASN A 421 -26.12 37.64 -36.14
C ASN A 421 -26.41 38.67 -35.05
N ALA A 422 -27.69 38.81 -34.66
CA ALA A 422 -28.09 39.76 -33.61
C ALA A 422 -27.48 39.39 -32.25
N PHE A 423 -27.37 38.09 -31.96
CA PHE A 423 -26.79 37.57 -30.72
C PHE A 423 -25.27 37.77 -30.66
N ALA A 424 -24.55 37.40 -31.72
CA ALA A 424 -23.11 37.60 -31.86
C ALA A 424 -22.73 39.08 -31.74
N TYR A 425 -23.46 39.96 -32.43
CA TYR A 425 -23.25 41.41 -32.34
C TYR A 425 -23.46 41.94 -30.91
N GLY A 426 -24.52 41.46 -30.23
CA GLY A 426 -24.80 41.84 -28.85
C GLY A 426 -23.71 41.43 -27.86
N ILE A 427 -23.06 40.28 -28.08
CA ILE A 427 -21.91 39.83 -27.27
C ILE A 427 -20.68 40.70 -27.55
N LEU A 428 -20.34 40.93 -28.82
CA LEU A 428 -19.19 41.75 -29.21
C LEU A 428 -19.30 43.15 -28.64
N GLU A 429 -20.46 43.80 -28.79
CA GLU A 429 -20.69 45.14 -28.26
C GLU A 429 -20.60 45.19 -26.72
N GLY A 430 -21.06 44.13 -26.04
CA GLY A 430 -20.92 43.99 -24.58
C GLY A 430 -19.46 43.99 -24.13
N PHE A 431 -18.63 43.14 -24.76
CA PHE A 431 -17.20 43.05 -24.44
C PHE A 431 -16.38 44.25 -24.91
N HIS A 432 -16.82 44.96 -25.94
CA HIS A 432 -16.18 46.20 -26.42
C HIS A 432 -16.65 47.47 -25.69
N SER A 433 -17.64 47.38 -24.79
CA SER A 433 -18.13 48.53 -24.04
C SER A 433 -17.07 49.07 -23.06
N GLU A 434 -17.03 50.39 -22.83
CA GLU A 434 -16.09 51.04 -21.89
C GLU A 434 -16.35 50.68 -20.40
N ILE A 435 -17.35 49.83 -20.13
CA ILE A 435 -17.74 49.42 -18.78
C ILE A 435 -16.75 48.35 -18.28
N LYS A 436 -15.87 48.74 -17.37
CA LYS A 436 -15.02 47.80 -16.64
C LYS A 436 -15.86 46.98 -15.65
N GLY A 437 -16.24 45.76 -16.00
CA GLY A 437 -16.95 44.84 -15.12
C GLY A 437 -17.94 43.92 -15.85
N GLU A 438 -19.01 43.53 -15.14
CA GLU A 438 -20.14 42.80 -15.72
C GLU A 438 -20.98 43.74 -16.60
N TRP A 439 -21.27 43.31 -17.82
CA TRP A 439 -22.17 44.01 -18.74
C TRP A 439 -23.46 43.22 -18.90
N GLN A 440 -24.57 43.93 -19.13
CA GLN A 440 -25.87 43.32 -19.40
C GLN A 440 -26.50 43.96 -20.63
N ARG A 441 -27.07 43.14 -21.52
CA ARG A 441 -27.71 43.60 -22.75
C ARG A 441 -28.92 42.76 -23.13
N GLN A 442 -29.98 43.43 -23.57
CA GLN A 442 -31.13 42.77 -24.17
C GLN A 442 -30.94 42.71 -25.69
N VAL A 443 -31.06 41.52 -26.26
CA VAL A 443 -30.94 41.28 -27.69
C VAL A 443 -32.23 40.67 -28.19
N GLU A 444 -32.74 41.21 -29.29
CA GLU A 444 -33.90 40.66 -29.96
C GLU A 444 -33.46 39.95 -31.24
N ARG A 445 -33.93 38.72 -31.41
CA ARG A 445 -33.70 37.93 -32.61
C ARG A 445 -35.00 37.34 -33.13
N THR A 446 -35.02 37.01 -34.41
CA THR A 446 -36.16 36.33 -35.04
C THR A 446 -35.81 34.87 -35.24
N ARG A 447 -36.60 33.96 -34.64
CA ARG A 447 -36.47 32.51 -34.76
C ARG A 447 -37.68 31.97 -35.51
N GLU A 448 -37.50 31.41 -36.71
CA GLU A 448 -38.59 30.83 -37.52
C GLU A 448 -39.83 31.75 -37.66
N GLY A 449 -39.60 33.06 -37.74
CA GLY A 449 -40.68 34.07 -37.81
C GLY A 449 -41.27 34.50 -36.45
N MET A 450 -40.85 33.89 -35.34
CA MET A 450 -41.22 34.30 -33.99
C MET A 450 -40.15 35.19 -33.35
N ARG A 451 -40.58 36.22 -32.60
CA ARG A 451 -39.69 37.13 -31.88
C ARG A 451 -39.19 36.44 -30.60
N GLN A 452 -37.87 36.37 -30.43
CA GLN A 452 -37.24 35.88 -29.21
C GLN A 452 -36.38 37.00 -28.60
N VAL A 453 -36.52 37.19 -27.29
CA VAL A 453 -35.80 38.21 -26.54
C VAL A 453 -34.86 37.53 -25.56
N LEU A 454 -33.56 37.75 -25.75
CA LEU A 454 -32.50 37.20 -24.93
C LEU A 454 -31.91 38.28 -24.04
N LEU A 455 -31.71 37.96 -22.76
CA LEU A 455 -30.98 38.80 -21.83
C LEU A 455 -29.58 38.24 -21.65
N LEU A 456 -28.58 38.92 -22.18
CA LEU A 456 -27.17 38.54 -22.09
C LEU A 456 -26.53 39.25 -20.90
N ARG A 457 -25.68 38.53 -20.17
CA ARG A 457 -24.77 39.04 -19.16
C ARG A 457 -23.39 38.52 -19.44
N GLY A 458 -22.36 39.36 -19.41
CA GLY A 458 -21.00 38.89 -19.62
C GLY A 458 -19.97 39.57 -18.75
N THR A 459 -18.87 38.87 -18.53
CA THR A 459 -17.76 39.32 -17.68
C THR A 459 -16.43 38.74 -18.16
N TRP A 460 -15.33 39.44 -17.87
CA TRP A 460 -13.97 39.00 -18.14
C TRP A 460 -13.39 38.22 -16.95
N LEU A 461 -12.88 37.02 -17.19
CA LEU A 461 -12.18 36.20 -16.20
C LEU A 461 -10.71 36.62 -16.11
N ALA A 462 -10.39 37.57 -15.24
CA ALA A 462 -9.07 38.24 -15.20
C ALA A 462 -7.93 37.45 -14.50
N HIS A 463 -8.15 36.24 -13.97
CA HIS A 463 -7.17 35.55 -13.10
C HIS A 463 -7.05 34.02 -13.34
N VAL A 464 -7.45 33.53 -14.52
CA VAL A 464 -7.35 32.10 -14.88
C VAL A 464 -6.36 31.94 -16.04
N PRO A 465 -5.43 30.96 -16.01
CA PRO A 465 -4.50 30.74 -17.13
C PRO A 465 -5.25 30.40 -18.43
N GLY A 466 -5.04 31.23 -19.45
CA GLY A 466 -5.79 31.22 -20.71
C GLY A 466 -7.10 31.97 -20.59
N GLY A 467 -7.04 33.23 -20.14
CA GLY A 467 -8.18 34.08 -19.78
C GLY A 467 -9.24 34.20 -20.88
N GLY A 468 -10.29 34.97 -20.63
CA GLY A 468 -11.34 35.18 -21.61
C GLY A 468 -12.65 35.66 -21.02
N GLY A 469 -13.71 35.61 -21.83
CA GLY A 469 -15.03 36.10 -21.48
C GLY A 469 -15.99 34.97 -21.12
N VAL A 470 -16.87 35.18 -20.14
CA VAL A 470 -18.05 34.32 -19.93
C VAL A 470 -19.28 35.12 -20.30
N VAL A 471 -20.20 34.50 -21.03
CA VAL A 471 -21.53 35.05 -21.33
C VAL A 471 -22.59 34.08 -20.83
N VAL A 472 -23.48 34.58 -20.00
CA VAL A 472 -24.69 33.88 -19.55
C VAL A 472 -25.89 34.55 -20.20
N PHE A 473 -26.85 33.80 -20.70
CA PHE A 473 -28.06 34.37 -21.29
C PHE A 473 -29.33 33.60 -20.97
N ASP A 474 -30.42 34.36 -20.84
CA ASP A 474 -31.77 33.87 -20.51
C ASP A 474 -32.74 34.22 -21.65
N ASP A 475 -33.67 33.32 -21.97
CA ASP A 475 -34.84 33.64 -22.81
C ASP A 475 -35.94 34.26 -21.94
N ILE A 476 -36.13 35.57 -22.09
CA ILE A 476 -37.10 36.35 -21.30
C ILE A 476 -38.37 36.66 -22.10
N THR A 477 -38.59 36.03 -23.26
CA THR A 477 -39.71 36.32 -24.15
C THR A 477 -41.05 36.20 -23.42
N HIS A 478 -41.30 35.05 -22.79
CA HIS A 478 -42.54 34.80 -22.04
C HIS A 478 -42.69 35.67 -20.79
N LEU A 479 -41.57 36.01 -20.13
CA LEU A 479 -41.59 36.89 -18.96
C LEU A 479 -42.01 38.31 -19.35
N LEU A 480 -41.47 38.85 -20.45
CA LEU A 480 -41.84 40.17 -20.95
C LEU A 480 -43.29 40.23 -21.45
N GLU A 481 -43.79 39.16 -22.09
CA GLU A 481 -45.20 39.06 -22.49
C GLU A 481 -46.14 39.06 -21.27
N ALA A 482 -45.80 38.26 -20.24
CA ALA A 482 -46.56 38.21 -19.00
C ALA A 482 -46.56 39.57 -18.25
N GLN A 483 -45.40 40.23 -18.18
CA GLN A 483 -45.29 41.55 -17.54
C GLN A 483 -46.13 42.61 -18.28
N ARG A 484 -46.13 42.59 -19.61
CA ARG A 484 -46.98 43.47 -20.42
C ARG A 484 -48.47 43.22 -20.17
N ALA A 485 -48.89 41.95 -20.11
CA ALA A 485 -50.27 41.58 -19.84
C ALA A 485 -50.73 42.03 -18.43
N ALA A 486 -49.88 41.86 -17.42
CA ALA A 486 -50.16 42.29 -16.05
C ALA A 486 -50.29 43.81 -15.92
N ALA A 487 -49.35 44.56 -16.50
CA ALA A 487 -49.40 46.02 -16.52
C ALA A 487 -50.66 46.54 -17.24
N TRP A 488 -51.04 45.92 -18.34
CA TRP A 488 -52.27 46.25 -19.06
C TRP A 488 -53.53 45.99 -18.23
N GLY A 489 -53.54 44.91 -17.44
CA GLY A 489 -54.63 44.57 -16.52
C GLY A 489 -54.84 45.61 -15.42
N GLU A 490 -53.75 46.10 -14.82
CA GLU A 490 -53.79 47.14 -13.79
C GLU A 490 -54.33 48.47 -14.34
N VAL A 491 -53.81 48.90 -15.49
CA VAL A 491 -54.21 50.15 -16.15
C VAL A 491 -55.71 50.14 -16.46
N ALA A 492 -56.22 49.03 -17.02
CA ALA A 492 -57.62 48.92 -17.37
C ALA A 492 -58.57 48.88 -16.15
N ARG A 493 -58.16 48.26 -15.03
CA ARG A 493 -58.93 48.30 -13.77
C ARG A 493 -59.05 49.73 -13.24
N ARG A 494 -57.95 50.48 -13.22
CA ARG A 494 -57.93 51.86 -12.72
C ARG A 494 -58.83 52.76 -13.56
N LEU A 495 -58.70 52.68 -14.89
CA LEU A 495 -59.56 53.41 -15.81
C LEU A 495 -61.04 53.09 -15.61
N ALA A 496 -61.38 51.83 -15.36
CA ALA A 496 -62.78 51.45 -15.14
C ALA A 496 -63.39 52.07 -13.88
N HIS A 497 -62.63 52.15 -12.79
CA HIS A 497 -63.07 52.86 -11.59
C HIS A 497 -63.19 54.37 -11.83
N GLU A 498 -62.22 54.97 -12.51
CA GLU A 498 -62.22 56.41 -12.80
C GLU A 498 -63.35 56.82 -13.76
N ILE A 499 -63.81 55.95 -14.67
CA ILE A 499 -64.96 56.20 -15.56
C ILE A 499 -66.31 55.92 -14.86
N LYS A 500 -66.41 54.95 -13.95
CA LYS A 500 -67.64 54.71 -13.16
C LYS A 500 -68.03 55.89 -12.26
N ASN A 501 -67.01 56.57 -11.74
CA ASN A 501 -67.15 57.69 -10.82
C ASN A 501 -67.93 58.88 -11.39
N PRO A 502 -67.69 59.38 -12.61
CA PRO A 502 -68.52 60.42 -13.23
C PRO A 502 -69.86 59.90 -13.72
N LEU A 503 -69.97 58.63 -14.13
CA LEU A 503 -71.22 58.07 -14.66
C LEU A 503 -72.33 57.99 -13.61
N THR A 504 -72.01 57.61 -12.37
CA THR A 504 -73.05 57.43 -11.32
C THR A 504 -73.76 58.73 -10.92
N PRO A 505 -73.05 59.85 -10.69
CA PRO A 505 -73.69 61.16 -10.47
C PRO A 505 -74.46 61.67 -11.68
N ILE A 506 -74.02 61.39 -12.92
CA ILE A 506 -74.78 61.76 -14.13
C ILE A 506 -76.14 61.05 -14.15
N GLN A 507 -76.16 59.74 -13.87
CA GLN A 507 -77.41 58.98 -13.74
C GLN A 507 -78.31 59.53 -12.64
N LEU A 508 -77.79 59.68 -11.41
CA LEU A 508 -78.56 60.20 -10.27
C LEU A 508 -79.08 61.62 -10.51
N SER A 509 -78.31 62.46 -11.22
CA SER A 509 -78.74 63.81 -11.57
C SER A 509 -79.90 63.77 -12.57
N ALA A 510 -79.85 62.92 -13.60
CA ALA A 510 -80.94 62.73 -14.55
C ALA A 510 -82.22 62.21 -13.86
N GLU A 511 -82.11 61.15 -13.05
CA GLU A 511 -83.22 60.60 -12.27
C GLU A 511 -83.81 61.62 -11.29
N ARG A 512 -82.95 62.43 -10.63
CA ARG A 512 -83.38 63.47 -9.70
C ARG A 512 -84.08 64.62 -10.41
N ILE A 513 -83.60 65.04 -11.58
CA ILE A 513 -84.26 66.07 -12.40
C ILE A 513 -85.64 65.56 -12.81
N GLN A 514 -85.75 64.32 -13.29
CA GLN A 514 -87.03 63.68 -13.62
C GLN A 514 -87.98 63.66 -12.43
N HIS A 515 -87.55 63.11 -11.29
CA HIS A 515 -88.39 62.97 -10.09
C HIS A 515 -88.85 64.32 -9.51
N LYS A 516 -88.01 65.37 -9.53
CA LYS A 516 -88.37 66.68 -8.94
C LYS A 516 -89.22 67.56 -9.85
N LEU A 517 -89.05 67.47 -11.17
CA LEU A 517 -89.68 68.38 -12.13
C LEU A 517 -90.88 67.75 -12.84
N ALA A 518 -91.00 66.42 -12.91
CA ALA A 518 -92.11 65.75 -13.61
C ALA A 518 -93.50 66.24 -13.13
N ALA A 519 -93.70 66.37 -11.81
CA ALA A 519 -94.97 66.83 -11.24
C ALA A 519 -95.23 68.35 -11.34
N LYS A 520 -94.29 69.13 -11.87
CA LYS A 520 -94.35 70.61 -11.95
C LYS A 520 -94.50 71.15 -13.36
N LEU A 521 -94.46 70.28 -14.37
CA LEU A 521 -94.52 70.62 -15.79
C LEU A 521 -95.89 70.27 -16.36
N ASN A 522 -96.25 70.89 -17.48
CA ASN A 522 -97.42 70.46 -18.27
C ASN A 522 -97.12 69.10 -18.93
N ASP A 523 -98.15 68.39 -19.41
CA ASP A 523 -98.01 67.01 -19.91
C ASP A 523 -97.00 66.87 -21.06
N ASN A 524 -96.90 67.86 -21.95
CA ASN A 524 -95.98 67.84 -23.09
C ASN A 524 -94.51 68.00 -22.62
N ASP A 525 -94.24 68.99 -21.77
CA ASP A 525 -92.90 69.24 -21.23
C ASP A 525 -92.45 68.13 -20.28
N ALA A 526 -93.37 67.54 -19.51
CA ALA A 526 -93.12 66.38 -18.67
C ALA A 526 -92.71 65.16 -19.50
N GLN A 527 -93.38 64.92 -20.64
CA GLN A 527 -93.07 63.81 -21.54
C GLN A 527 -91.72 64.01 -22.26
N ILE A 528 -91.38 65.25 -22.64
CA ILE A 528 -90.05 65.60 -23.19
C ILE A 528 -88.96 65.37 -22.15
N LEU A 529 -89.18 65.81 -20.91
CA LEU A 529 -88.25 65.60 -19.80
C LEU A 529 -88.04 64.11 -19.52
N GLN A 530 -89.12 63.33 -19.47
CA GLN A 530 -89.09 61.89 -19.27
C GLN A 530 -88.25 61.21 -20.35
N ARG A 531 -88.54 61.43 -21.64
CA ARG A 531 -87.77 60.83 -22.75
C ARG A 531 -86.29 61.21 -22.70
N SER A 532 -85.98 62.46 -22.36
CA SER A 532 -84.60 62.96 -22.31
C SER A 532 -83.82 62.34 -21.16
N THR A 533 -84.43 62.28 -19.97
CA THR A 533 -83.82 61.67 -18.77
C THR A 533 -83.68 60.16 -18.90
N GLU A 534 -84.68 59.46 -19.42
CA GLU A 534 -84.60 58.04 -19.77
C GLU A 534 -83.48 57.75 -20.77
N THR A 535 -83.32 58.60 -21.80
CA THR A 535 -82.23 58.44 -22.78
C THR A 535 -80.86 58.59 -22.12
N ILE A 536 -80.68 59.56 -21.22
CA ILE A 536 -79.43 59.75 -20.47
C ILE A 536 -79.15 58.56 -19.55
N VAL A 537 -80.15 58.10 -18.80
CA VAL A 537 -80.02 56.94 -17.91
C VAL A 537 -79.62 55.69 -18.71
N ASN A 538 -80.31 55.43 -19.83
CA ASN A 538 -80.02 54.30 -20.71
C ASN A 538 -78.60 54.37 -21.30
N GLN A 539 -78.11 55.56 -21.68
CA GLN A 539 -76.74 55.71 -22.18
C GLN A 539 -75.69 55.55 -21.08
N VAL A 540 -75.93 56.11 -19.90
CA VAL A 540 -75.03 55.92 -18.76
C VAL A 540 -74.96 54.45 -18.36
N GLU A 541 -76.08 53.73 -18.40
CA GLU A 541 -76.12 52.30 -18.13
C GLU A 541 -75.35 51.50 -19.18
N ALA A 542 -75.49 51.84 -20.47
CA ALA A 542 -74.70 51.24 -21.55
C ALA A 542 -73.19 51.46 -21.37
N LEU A 543 -72.78 52.68 -20.99
CA LEU A 543 -71.39 52.99 -20.68
C LEU A 543 -70.88 52.24 -19.44
N LYS A 544 -71.69 52.13 -18.39
CA LYS A 544 -71.35 51.34 -17.19
C LYS A 544 -71.12 49.86 -17.55
N ARG A 545 -71.93 49.29 -18.44
CA ARG A 545 -71.76 47.90 -18.94
C ARG A 545 -70.45 47.75 -19.72
N MET A 546 -70.19 48.63 -20.69
CA MET A 546 -68.94 48.60 -21.48
C MET A 546 -67.68 48.72 -20.60
N VAL A 547 -67.72 49.60 -19.60
CA VAL A 547 -66.61 49.79 -18.66
C VAL A 547 -66.42 48.59 -17.73
N ASN A 548 -67.51 47.93 -17.33
CA ASN A 548 -67.43 46.66 -16.59
C ASN A 548 -66.78 45.56 -17.42
N GLU A 549 -67.23 45.36 -18.66
CA GLU A 549 -66.69 44.36 -19.58
C GLU A 549 -65.19 44.58 -19.86
N PHE A 550 -64.77 45.84 -20.05
CA PHE A 550 -63.37 46.19 -20.22
C PHE A 550 -62.52 45.88 -18.97
N SER A 551 -63.04 46.18 -17.78
CA SER A 551 -62.37 45.84 -16.52
C SER A 551 -62.28 44.34 -16.28
N GLU A 552 -63.28 43.57 -16.70
CA GLU A 552 -63.31 42.12 -16.53
C GLU A 552 -62.35 41.42 -17.48
N TYR A 553 -62.27 41.87 -18.74
CA TYR A 553 -61.25 41.42 -19.70
C TYR A 553 -59.82 41.63 -19.16
N ALA A 554 -59.60 42.75 -18.49
CA ALA A 554 -58.33 43.10 -17.87
C ALA A 554 -58.02 42.37 -16.55
N ARG A 555 -59.01 41.72 -15.93
CA ARG A 555 -58.84 41.04 -14.65
C ARG A 555 -58.14 39.70 -14.88
N ALA A 556 -57.15 39.40 -14.03
CA ALA A 556 -56.52 38.09 -13.90
C ALA A 556 -56.72 37.51 -12.47
N PRO A 557 -57.97 37.24 -12.02
CA PRO A 557 -58.15 36.34 -10.90
C PRO A 557 -57.91 34.89 -11.36
N GLU A 558 -57.25 34.08 -10.55
CA GLU A 558 -57.10 32.66 -10.85
C GLU A 558 -58.48 31.99 -10.91
N PRO A 559 -58.79 31.21 -11.96
CA PRO A 559 -60.06 30.49 -12.06
C PRO A 559 -60.16 29.43 -10.95
N GLU A 560 -61.29 29.42 -10.23
CA GLU A 560 -61.56 28.42 -9.20
C GLU A 560 -62.24 27.20 -9.84
N PHE A 561 -61.43 26.17 -10.11
CA PHE A 561 -61.91 24.96 -10.76
C PHE A 561 -62.59 24.01 -9.77
N HIS A 562 -63.90 23.81 -9.96
CA HIS A 562 -64.67 22.80 -9.25
C HIS A 562 -65.16 21.71 -10.19
N LEU A 563 -65.50 20.54 -9.63
CA LEU A 563 -66.15 19.49 -10.40
C LEU A 563 -67.56 19.95 -10.78
N LEU A 564 -67.82 20.05 -12.08
CA LEU A 564 -69.00 20.68 -12.66
C LEU A 564 -69.70 19.73 -13.61
N ASP A 565 -71.02 19.60 -13.45
CA ASP A 565 -71.91 19.06 -14.49
C ASP A 565 -72.22 20.20 -15.48
N PHE A 566 -71.59 20.13 -16.65
CA PHE A 566 -71.72 21.17 -17.66
C PHE A 566 -73.13 21.24 -18.26
N ASN A 567 -73.82 20.11 -18.40
CA ASN A 567 -75.21 20.10 -18.89
C ASN A 567 -76.17 20.72 -17.86
N ALA A 568 -75.95 20.48 -16.57
CA ALA A 568 -76.70 21.14 -15.51
C ALA A 568 -76.51 22.66 -15.57
N LEU A 569 -75.27 23.13 -15.76
CA LEU A 569 -74.98 24.57 -15.91
C LEU A 569 -75.68 25.17 -17.13
N VAL A 570 -75.63 24.51 -18.30
CA VAL A 570 -76.31 24.98 -19.51
C VAL A 570 -77.81 25.14 -19.27
N ARG A 571 -78.46 24.16 -18.63
CA ARG A 571 -79.90 24.24 -18.29
C ARG A 571 -80.20 25.36 -17.31
N GLU A 572 -79.35 25.56 -16.30
CA GLU A 572 -79.52 26.63 -15.31
C GLU A 572 -79.47 28.02 -15.95
N VAL A 573 -78.56 28.25 -16.89
CA VAL A 573 -78.47 29.52 -17.62
C VAL A 573 -79.68 29.73 -18.52
N LEU A 574 -80.16 28.67 -19.19
CA LEU A 574 -81.30 28.76 -20.09
C LEU A 574 -82.62 29.03 -19.37
N ALA A 575 -82.79 28.53 -18.15
CA ALA A 575 -83.97 28.83 -17.33
C ALA A 575 -84.19 30.35 -17.12
N LEU A 576 -83.13 31.15 -17.14
CA LEU A 576 -83.22 32.62 -17.04
C LEU A 576 -83.72 33.28 -18.33
N TYR A 577 -83.54 32.62 -19.47
CA TYR A 577 -84.01 33.07 -20.79
C TYR A 577 -85.40 32.55 -21.15
N GLU A 578 -85.92 31.55 -20.43
CA GLU A 578 -87.27 30.97 -20.61
C GLU A 578 -88.36 31.69 -19.77
N SER A 579 -88.04 32.73 -19.01
CA SER A 579 -88.99 33.36 -18.08
C SER A 579 -90.05 34.26 -18.79
N PRO A 580 -91.36 34.18 -18.44
CA PRO A 580 -92.44 34.88 -19.16
C PRO A 580 -92.59 36.39 -18.88
N ALA A 581 -91.74 37.00 -18.05
CA ALA A 581 -92.07 38.24 -17.33
C ALA A 581 -91.62 39.58 -17.97
N THR A 582 -90.95 39.59 -19.12
CA THR A 582 -90.66 40.84 -19.86
C THR A 582 -91.39 40.87 -21.19
N ALA A 583 -92.72 40.93 -21.12
CA ALA A 583 -93.59 41.22 -22.26
C ALA A 583 -93.56 42.72 -22.55
N ALA A 584 -92.68 43.14 -23.47
CA ALA A 584 -92.98 44.28 -24.33
C ALA A 584 -93.79 43.77 -25.54
N PRO A 585 -94.77 44.52 -26.07
CA PRO A 585 -95.83 43.95 -26.92
C PRO A 585 -95.42 43.46 -28.32
N ASP A 586 -94.16 43.55 -28.72
CA ASP A 586 -93.74 43.40 -30.13
C ASP A 586 -92.55 42.45 -30.38
N ASN A 587 -92.06 41.70 -29.37
CA ASN A 587 -90.96 40.75 -29.56
C ASN A 587 -91.43 39.29 -29.51
N ARG A 588 -91.38 38.60 -30.67
CA ARG A 588 -91.49 37.14 -30.76
C ARG A 588 -90.22 36.51 -30.21
N GLN A 589 -90.31 35.77 -29.10
CA GLN A 589 -89.16 35.08 -28.51
C GLN A 589 -88.59 34.01 -29.46
N PRO A 590 -87.26 33.84 -29.55
CA PRO A 590 -86.62 32.80 -30.34
C PRO A 590 -86.96 31.39 -29.81
N HIS A 591 -87.18 30.45 -30.72
CA HIS A 591 -87.28 29.03 -30.36
C HIS A 591 -85.88 28.51 -30.04
N ILE A 592 -85.68 27.94 -28.84
CA ILE A 592 -84.40 27.37 -28.41
C ILE A 592 -84.52 25.85 -28.42
N ASP A 593 -83.83 25.21 -29.35
CA ASP A 593 -83.74 23.75 -29.45
C ASP A 593 -82.54 23.23 -28.65
N LEU A 594 -82.81 22.35 -27.69
CA LEU A 594 -81.82 21.78 -26.77
C LEU A 594 -81.53 20.32 -27.09
N VAL A 595 -80.32 20.04 -27.57
CA VAL A 595 -79.83 18.68 -27.85
C VAL A 595 -78.61 18.40 -26.97
N LEU A 596 -78.87 17.99 -25.72
CA LEU A 596 -77.80 17.71 -24.75
C LEU A 596 -77.50 16.21 -24.70
N ALA A 597 -76.22 15.83 -24.79
CA ALA A 597 -75.81 14.44 -24.62
C ALA A 597 -76.19 13.90 -23.24
N SER A 598 -76.74 12.68 -23.18
CA SER A 598 -77.24 12.06 -21.94
C SER A 598 -76.15 11.64 -20.96
N ASP A 599 -74.91 11.45 -21.43
CA ASP A 599 -73.77 10.87 -20.71
C ASP A 599 -72.51 11.78 -20.78
N LEU A 600 -72.71 13.09 -20.62
CA LEU A 600 -71.61 14.04 -20.63
C LEU A 600 -70.70 13.86 -19.38
N PRO A 601 -69.37 13.71 -19.55
CA PRO A 601 -68.46 13.56 -18.41
C PRO A 601 -68.40 14.82 -17.54
N MET A 602 -68.19 14.65 -16.23
CA MET A 602 -67.92 15.78 -15.32
C MET A 602 -66.60 16.47 -15.73
N MET A 603 -66.60 17.80 -15.78
CA MET A 603 -65.40 18.59 -16.06
C MET A 603 -64.96 19.38 -14.84
N LYS A 604 -63.68 19.76 -14.79
CA LYS A 604 -63.20 20.75 -13.83
C LYS A 604 -63.33 22.13 -14.49
N GLY A 605 -64.15 23.00 -13.91
CA GLY A 605 -64.49 24.30 -14.52
C GLY A 605 -64.88 25.32 -13.46
N ASP A 606 -64.65 26.60 -13.76
CA ASP A 606 -65.21 27.71 -13.00
C ASP A 606 -66.64 27.94 -13.49
N SER A 607 -67.62 27.63 -12.63
CA SER A 607 -69.04 27.72 -12.98
C SER A 607 -69.51 29.14 -13.31
N ALA A 608 -68.93 30.16 -12.68
CA ALA A 608 -69.31 31.56 -12.91
C ALA A 608 -68.77 32.06 -14.25
N ARG A 609 -67.52 31.70 -14.58
CA ARG A 609 -66.91 32.06 -15.86
C ARG A 609 -67.52 31.31 -17.04
N LEU A 610 -67.80 30.01 -16.90
CA LEU A 610 -68.48 29.25 -17.95
C LEU A 610 -69.93 29.71 -18.15
N ARG A 611 -70.62 30.15 -17.08
CA ARG A 611 -71.92 30.84 -17.19
C ARG A 611 -71.83 32.11 -18.02
N GLN A 612 -70.80 32.93 -17.82
CA GLN A 612 -70.55 34.12 -18.62
C GLN A 612 -70.30 33.79 -20.09
N VAL A 613 -69.57 32.71 -20.38
CA VAL A 613 -69.38 32.21 -21.76
C VAL A 613 -70.73 31.86 -22.40
N ILE A 614 -71.55 31.05 -21.73
CA ILE A 614 -72.85 30.64 -22.24
C ILE A 614 -73.75 31.87 -22.47
N HIS A 615 -73.79 32.79 -21.51
CA HIS A 615 -74.54 34.05 -21.60
C HIS A 615 -74.11 34.90 -22.82
N ASN A 616 -72.81 35.13 -23.00
CA ASN A 616 -72.29 35.94 -24.11
C ASN A 616 -72.56 35.31 -25.48
N LEU A 617 -72.50 33.98 -25.58
CA LEU A 617 -72.82 33.28 -26.82
C LEU A 617 -74.32 33.34 -27.13
N LEU A 618 -75.18 33.14 -26.11
CA LEU A 618 -76.64 33.25 -26.27
C LEU A 618 -77.09 34.66 -26.61
N GLN A 619 -76.51 35.68 -25.96
CA GLN A 619 -76.80 37.08 -26.28
C GLN A 619 -76.35 37.42 -27.70
N ASN A 620 -75.16 36.97 -28.11
CA ASN A 620 -74.70 37.16 -29.49
C ASN A 620 -75.61 36.49 -30.52
N ALA A 621 -76.10 35.29 -30.23
CA ALA A 621 -77.07 34.57 -31.06
C ALA A 621 -78.41 35.31 -31.13
N GLN A 622 -78.99 35.74 -29.99
CA GLN A 622 -80.27 36.48 -29.96
C GLN A 622 -80.21 37.80 -30.73
N ASP A 623 -79.13 38.57 -30.56
CA ASP A 623 -78.93 39.80 -31.32
C ASP A 623 -78.85 39.56 -32.83
N ALA A 624 -78.27 38.43 -33.26
CA ALA A 624 -78.17 38.06 -34.67
C ALA A 624 -79.53 37.66 -35.28
N LEU A 625 -80.52 37.38 -34.44
CA LEU A 625 -81.87 36.97 -34.82
C LEU A 625 -82.89 38.12 -34.86
N ALA A 626 -82.50 39.33 -34.46
CA ALA A 626 -83.39 40.49 -34.42
C ALA A 626 -83.97 40.80 -35.81
N GLY A 627 -85.30 40.80 -35.93
CA GLY A 627 -86.02 41.11 -37.18
C GLY A 627 -86.33 39.91 -38.10
N LEU A 628 -86.04 38.67 -37.70
CA LEU A 628 -86.36 37.46 -38.47
C LEU A 628 -87.78 36.95 -38.22
N ALA A 629 -88.39 36.34 -39.25
CA ALA A 629 -89.75 35.78 -39.18
C ALA A 629 -89.85 34.49 -38.33
N GLN A 630 -88.79 33.68 -38.30
CA GLN A 630 -88.69 32.42 -37.56
C GLN A 630 -87.32 32.32 -36.87
N PRO A 631 -87.12 33.03 -35.75
CA PRO A 631 -85.85 33.02 -35.02
C PRO A 631 -85.63 31.68 -34.31
N ALA A 632 -84.49 31.02 -34.57
CA ALA A 632 -84.15 29.73 -34.00
C ALA A 632 -82.69 29.69 -33.51
N ILE A 633 -82.48 29.18 -32.29
CA ILE A 633 -81.17 28.90 -31.70
C ILE A 633 -81.11 27.41 -31.37
N MET A 634 -80.05 26.73 -31.80
CA MET A 634 -79.79 25.34 -31.44
C MET A 634 -78.57 25.25 -30.54
N ILE A 635 -78.73 24.59 -29.39
CA ILE A 635 -77.67 24.38 -28.40
C ILE A 635 -77.40 22.88 -28.31
N GLN A 636 -76.15 22.49 -28.53
CA GLN A 636 -75.74 21.10 -28.55
C GLN A 636 -74.55 20.84 -27.63
N THR A 637 -74.58 19.73 -26.92
CA THR A 637 -73.40 19.19 -26.22
C THR A 637 -73.08 17.79 -26.72
N GLU A 638 -71.80 17.52 -26.99
CA GLU A 638 -71.29 16.24 -27.49
C GLU A 638 -70.03 15.83 -26.71
N THR A 639 -69.83 14.53 -26.50
CA THR A 639 -68.58 14.00 -25.95
C THR A 639 -67.61 13.65 -27.09
N LEU A 640 -66.40 14.20 -27.05
CA LEU A 640 -65.29 13.89 -27.96
C LEU A 640 -64.17 13.15 -27.22
N THR A 641 -63.25 12.54 -27.97
CA THR A 641 -62.01 11.96 -27.42
C THR A 641 -61.11 13.00 -26.74
N SER A 642 -61.17 14.26 -27.18
CA SER A 642 -60.39 15.38 -26.65
C SER A 642 -61.10 16.18 -25.54
N GLY A 643 -62.37 15.89 -25.22
CA GLY A 643 -63.13 16.66 -24.24
C GLY A 643 -64.64 16.76 -24.53
N ILE A 644 -65.28 17.78 -23.95
CA ILE A 644 -66.68 18.14 -24.18
C ILE A 644 -66.72 19.17 -25.31
N ARG A 645 -67.55 18.93 -26.33
CA ARG A 645 -67.90 19.94 -27.32
C ARG A 645 -69.21 20.60 -26.93
N PHE A 646 -69.21 21.93 -26.87
CA PHE A 646 -70.39 22.76 -26.71
C PHE A 646 -70.56 23.62 -27.95
N THR A 647 -71.72 23.55 -28.59
CA THR A 647 -72.01 24.26 -29.83
C THR A 647 -73.28 25.09 -29.70
N VAL A 648 -73.18 26.36 -30.06
CA VAL A 648 -74.33 27.27 -30.20
C VAL A 648 -74.44 27.64 -31.68
N SER A 649 -75.59 27.35 -32.29
CA SER A 649 -75.88 27.67 -33.69
C SER A 649 -77.13 28.56 -33.78
N ASP A 650 -77.10 29.56 -34.65
CA ASP A 650 -78.24 30.43 -34.94
C ASP A 650 -78.55 30.46 -36.45
N ASN A 651 -79.78 30.82 -36.83
CA ASN A 651 -80.19 31.03 -38.22
C ASN A 651 -80.14 32.50 -38.67
N GLY A 652 -79.27 33.30 -38.05
CA GLY A 652 -79.07 34.72 -38.34
C GLY A 652 -78.17 35.03 -39.53
N GLY A 653 -77.65 36.26 -39.60
CA GLY A 653 -76.85 36.76 -40.74
C GLY A 653 -75.41 36.24 -40.85
N GLY A 654 -74.90 35.51 -39.85
CA GLY A 654 -73.51 35.03 -39.81
C GLY A 654 -72.45 36.15 -39.71
N PHE A 655 -71.17 35.79 -39.88
CA PHE A 655 -70.03 36.70 -39.84
C PHE A 655 -69.58 37.14 -41.24
N PRO A 656 -69.44 38.44 -41.54
CA PRO A 656 -68.81 38.90 -42.78
C PRO A 656 -67.37 38.39 -42.92
N GLU A 657 -66.96 38.02 -44.12
CA GLU A 657 -65.67 37.33 -44.38
C GLU A 657 -64.44 38.16 -43.97
N GLN A 658 -64.56 39.49 -44.03
CA GLN A 658 -63.54 40.46 -43.60
C GLN A 658 -63.34 40.51 -42.08
N VAL A 659 -64.37 40.18 -41.30
CA VAL A 659 -64.37 40.29 -39.82
C VAL A 659 -64.05 38.96 -39.15
N ARG A 660 -64.28 37.83 -39.85
CA ARG A 660 -64.09 36.47 -39.31
C ARG A 660 -62.70 36.22 -38.72
N ALA A 661 -61.62 36.68 -39.36
CA ALA A 661 -60.25 36.46 -38.89
C ALA A 661 -59.89 37.28 -37.65
N ARG A 662 -60.64 38.35 -37.37
CA ARG A 662 -60.37 39.34 -36.30
C ARG A 662 -61.46 39.39 -35.25
N VAL A 663 -62.42 38.46 -35.30
CA VAL A 663 -63.61 38.47 -34.43
C VAL A 663 -63.29 38.24 -32.95
N PHE A 664 -62.09 37.72 -32.65
CA PHE A 664 -61.56 37.57 -31.30
C PHE A 664 -60.63 38.72 -30.87
N GLU A 665 -60.35 39.69 -31.75
CA GLU A 665 -59.64 40.90 -31.36
C GLU A 665 -60.58 41.85 -30.60
N PRO A 666 -60.12 42.50 -29.52
CA PRO A 666 -60.92 43.48 -28.80
C PRO A 666 -61.46 44.61 -29.70
N TYR A 667 -62.68 45.07 -29.44
CA TYR A 667 -63.37 46.20 -30.11
C TYR A 667 -63.78 45.96 -31.56
N VAL A 668 -63.60 44.74 -32.08
CA VAL A 668 -64.10 44.37 -33.39
C VAL A 668 -65.59 44.00 -33.29
N THR A 669 -66.47 44.83 -33.86
CA THR A 669 -67.93 44.64 -33.86
C THR A 669 -68.56 45.14 -35.16
N THR A 670 -69.62 44.46 -35.62
CA THR A 670 -70.44 44.88 -36.77
C THR A 670 -71.77 45.52 -36.35
N LYS A 671 -72.03 45.62 -35.04
CA LYS A 671 -73.29 46.11 -34.46
C LYS A 671 -73.17 47.57 -33.98
N PRO A 672 -74.16 48.45 -34.23
CA PRO A 672 -74.11 49.87 -33.83
C PRO A 672 -74.16 50.13 -32.31
N LYS A 673 -74.62 49.15 -31.51
CA LYS A 673 -74.62 49.20 -30.02
C LYS A 673 -73.72 48.13 -29.38
N GLY A 674 -72.90 47.41 -30.15
CA GLY A 674 -72.05 46.33 -29.63
C GLY A 674 -70.73 46.84 -29.07
N THR A 675 -70.26 46.25 -27.96
CA THR A 675 -69.00 46.63 -27.30
C THR A 675 -67.75 46.02 -27.95
N GLY A 676 -67.90 44.94 -28.72
CA GLY A 676 -66.79 44.21 -29.34
C GLY A 676 -65.88 43.47 -28.35
N LEU A 677 -66.30 43.30 -27.10
CA LEU A 677 -65.51 42.65 -26.04
C LEU A 677 -66.02 41.23 -25.70
N GLY A 678 -67.26 40.89 -26.04
CA GLY A 678 -67.88 39.61 -25.65
C GLY A 678 -67.15 38.37 -26.15
N LEU A 679 -66.82 38.29 -27.45
CA LEU A 679 -66.10 37.13 -28.03
C LEU A 679 -64.63 37.03 -27.61
N PRO A 680 -63.86 38.14 -27.51
CA PRO A 680 -62.55 38.13 -26.86
C PRO A 680 -62.56 37.60 -25.41
N ILE A 681 -63.57 37.97 -24.62
CA ILE A 681 -63.75 37.44 -23.24
C ILE A 681 -64.03 35.94 -23.29
N VAL A 682 -64.90 35.48 -24.20
CA VAL A 682 -65.16 34.04 -24.37
C VAL A 682 -63.87 33.30 -24.70
N LYS A 683 -63.09 33.77 -25.67
CA LYS A 683 -61.81 33.14 -26.04
C LYS A 683 -60.86 33.03 -24.86
N LYS A 684 -60.70 34.12 -24.10
CA LYS A 684 -59.84 34.15 -22.90
C LYS A 684 -60.26 33.13 -21.85
N ILE A 685 -61.56 33.07 -21.52
CA ILE A 685 -62.08 32.12 -20.53
C ILE A 685 -61.85 30.68 -21.00
N ILE A 686 -62.08 30.40 -22.28
CA ILE A 686 -61.87 29.06 -22.84
C ILE A 686 -60.39 28.66 -22.82
N GLU A 687 -59.48 29.57 -23.16
CA GLU A 687 -58.02 29.32 -23.08
C GLU A 687 -57.54 29.07 -21.64
N GLU A 688 -58.05 29.82 -20.65
CA GLU A 688 -57.78 29.57 -19.23
C GLU A 688 -58.31 28.21 -18.75
N HIS A 689 -59.41 27.74 -19.34
CA HIS A 689 -59.95 26.38 -19.13
C HIS A 689 -59.24 25.32 -19.99
N ARG A 690 -58.14 25.67 -20.66
CA ARG A 690 -57.36 24.81 -21.57
C ARG A 690 -58.18 24.25 -22.73
N GLY A 691 -59.25 24.95 -23.11
CA GLY A 691 -60.12 24.60 -24.23
C GLY A 691 -59.75 25.34 -25.51
N THR A 692 -60.46 25.01 -26.59
CA THR A 692 -60.35 25.69 -27.88
C THR A 692 -61.70 26.19 -28.34
N ILE A 693 -61.72 27.29 -29.09
CA ILE A 693 -62.92 27.89 -29.68
C ILE A 693 -62.78 28.02 -31.19
N GLN A 694 -63.85 27.71 -31.91
CA GLN A 694 -63.94 27.79 -33.37
C GLN A 694 -65.25 28.46 -33.78
N ILE A 695 -65.21 29.20 -34.88
CA ILE A 695 -66.35 29.93 -35.44
C ILE A 695 -66.49 29.58 -36.91
N GLU A 696 -67.72 29.26 -37.32
CA GLU A 696 -68.08 28.87 -38.68
C GLU A 696 -69.38 29.57 -39.11
N ASN A 697 -69.54 29.88 -40.40
CA ASN A 697 -70.83 30.31 -40.95
C ASN A 697 -71.59 29.09 -41.50
N MET A 698 -72.89 29.01 -41.20
CA MET A 698 -73.76 27.96 -41.72
C MET A 698 -74.42 28.37 -43.05
N ARG A 699 -74.78 27.38 -43.89
CA ARG A 699 -75.56 27.58 -45.12
C ARG A 699 -77.01 27.13 -44.90
N PRO A 700 -78.03 27.83 -45.44
CA PRO A 700 -77.95 29.01 -46.30
C PRO A 700 -77.65 30.33 -45.57
N HIS A 701 -77.97 30.45 -44.28
CA HIS A 701 -77.61 31.59 -43.41
C HIS A 701 -77.42 31.08 -41.96
N GLY A 702 -76.59 31.75 -41.16
CA GLY A 702 -76.39 31.45 -39.73
C GLY A 702 -74.93 31.46 -39.29
N ALA A 703 -74.69 31.45 -37.98
CA ALA A 703 -73.39 31.23 -37.37
C ALA A 703 -73.40 29.99 -36.47
N ARG A 704 -72.23 29.34 -36.37
CA ARG A 704 -71.96 28.25 -35.44
C ARG A 704 -70.69 28.57 -34.67
N ILE A 705 -70.79 28.54 -33.34
CA ILE A 705 -69.66 28.70 -32.44
C ILE A 705 -69.49 27.39 -31.68
N SER A 706 -68.32 26.78 -31.80
CA SER A 706 -67.99 25.50 -31.17
C SER A 706 -66.84 25.67 -30.19
N ILE A 707 -67.04 25.21 -28.96
CA ILE A 707 -66.06 25.23 -27.88
C ILE A 707 -65.72 23.78 -27.53
N ILE A 708 -64.44 23.47 -27.35
CA ILE A 708 -63.95 22.17 -26.89
C ILE A 708 -63.28 22.37 -25.53
N LEU A 709 -63.81 21.76 -24.48
CA LEU A 709 -63.30 21.85 -23.11
C LEU A 709 -62.72 20.49 -22.68
N PRO A 710 -61.47 20.43 -22.18
CA PRO A 710 -60.87 19.16 -21.78
C PRO A 710 -61.54 18.59 -20.52
N VAL A 711 -61.71 17.27 -20.50
CA VAL A 711 -62.12 16.53 -19.31
C VAL A 711 -60.89 15.99 -18.61
N SER A 712 -60.88 15.99 -17.28
CA SER A 712 -59.72 15.53 -16.51
C SER A 712 -59.38 14.06 -16.86
N PRO A 713 -58.10 13.72 -17.12
CA PRO A 713 -57.71 12.40 -17.65
C PRO A 713 -57.93 11.23 -16.69
N ASP A 714 -58.29 11.47 -15.43
CA ASP A 714 -58.45 10.42 -14.41
C ASP A 714 -59.62 9.44 -14.63
N LYS A 715 -60.45 9.64 -15.66
CA LYS A 715 -61.53 8.68 -16.00
C LYS A 715 -61.54 8.14 -17.43
N LEU A 716 -60.65 8.59 -18.32
CA LEU A 716 -60.51 7.96 -19.66
C LEU A 716 -59.86 6.56 -19.58
N VAL A 717 -59.20 6.22 -18.47
CA VAL A 717 -58.46 4.96 -18.28
C VAL A 717 -59.34 3.77 -17.88
N VAL A 718 -60.59 3.99 -17.44
CA VAL A 718 -61.44 2.88 -16.93
C VAL A 718 -61.95 1.97 -18.06
N SER A 719 -62.03 2.45 -19.31
CA SER A 719 -62.57 1.64 -20.42
C SER A 719 -61.54 0.69 -21.07
N LEU A 720 -60.24 0.92 -20.93
CA LEU A 720 -59.20 0.11 -21.58
C LEU A 720 -58.60 -0.98 -20.68
N LYS A 721 -58.78 -0.91 -19.36
CA LYS A 721 -58.16 -1.84 -18.39
C LYS A 721 -58.83 -3.21 -18.30
N ASP A 722 -60.08 -3.34 -18.74
CA ASP A 722 -60.84 -4.61 -18.64
C ASP A 722 -60.52 -5.63 -19.75
N ARG A 723 -59.61 -5.32 -20.68
CA ARG A 723 -59.35 -6.19 -21.85
C ARG A 723 -58.10 -7.08 -21.77
N TRP A 724 -57.26 -6.98 -20.72
CA TRP A 724 -55.92 -7.61 -20.72
C TRP A 724 -55.51 -8.43 -19.48
N LEU A 725 -56.45 -8.95 -18.69
CA LEU A 725 -56.11 -9.85 -17.58
C LEU A 725 -56.79 -11.23 -17.71
N ARG A 726 -56.17 -12.12 -18.50
CA ARG A 726 -56.24 -13.58 -18.29
C ARG A 726 -54.83 -14.07 -17.91
N PRO A 727 -54.65 -14.80 -16.79
CA PRO A 727 -53.33 -15.26 -16.37
C PRO A 727 -52.92 -16.55 -17.10
N ILE A 728 -51.68 -16.58 -17.60
CA ILE A 728 -50.99 -17.80 -18.04
C ILE A 728 -50.22 -18.35 -16.84
N ALA A 729 -50.48 -19.60 -16.49
CA ALA A 729 -49.84 -20.30 -15.39
C ALA A 729 -48.44 -20.84 -15.77
N GLY A 730 -47.48 -20.70 -14.85
CA GLY A 730 -46.36 -21.63 -14.72
C GLY A 730 -44.94 -21.06 -14.89
N LYS A 731 -44.27 -20.72 -13.77
CA LYS A 731 -42.91 -21.17 -13.36
C LYS A 731 -42.41 -20.41 -12.12
N PRO A 732 -41.46 -20.98 -11.34
CA PRO A 732 -41.34 -20.75 -9.90
C PRO A 732 -40.44 -19.56 -9.52
N ALA A 733 -40.70 -19.05 -8.30
CA ALA A 733 -39.94 -18.01 -7.64
C ALA A 733 -38.54 -18.48 -7.21
N LEU A 734 -37.52 -17.68 -7.53
CA LEU A 734 -36.19 -17.75 -6.94
C LEU A 734 -36.11 -16.75 -5.79
N SER A 735 -35.83 -17.28 -4.61
CA SER A 735 -35.63 -16.60 -3.32
C SER A 735 -34.34 -15.78 -3.30
N LEU A 736 -34.44 -14.50 -2.90
CA LEU A 736 -33.30 -13.68 -2.48
C LEU A 736 -33.41 -13.47 -0.96
N SER A 737 -32.51 -14.15 -0.24
CA SER A 737 -32.30 -14.04 1.20
C SER A 737 -31.58 -12.72 1.49
N CYS A 738 -32.18 -11.88 2.34
CA CYS A 738 -31.55 -10.69 2.90
C CYS A 738 -31.07 -11.03 4.31
N GLU A 739 -29.75 -11.08 4.50
CA GLU A 739 -29.10 -11.37 5.78
C GLU A 739 -28.67 -10.04 6.42
N MET A 740 -29.44 -9.61 7.44
CA MET A 740 -29.05 -8.57 8.39
C MET A 740 -28.05 -9.17 9.39
N GLN A 741 -26.86 -8.58 9.50
CA GLN A 741 -26.00 -8.78 10.67
C GLN A 741 -25.75 -7.46 11.39
N SER A 742 -26.35 -7.39 12.57
CA SER A 742 -25.96 -6.55 13.70
C SER A 742 -24.74 -7.14 14.42
N LYS A 743 -23.79 -6.30 14.82
CA LYS A 743 -23.02 -6.36 16.09
C LYS A 743 -22.02 -5.19 16.13
N GLU A 744 -22.21 -4.30 17.10
CA GLU A 744 -21.38 -4.08 18.30
C GLU A 744 -20.21 -3.12 18.07
#